data_AF-E4UPC1-F1
#
_entry.id   AF-E4UPC1-F1
#
_cell.length_a   1.000
_cell.length_b   1.000
_cell.length_c   1.000
_cell.angle_alpha   90.00
_cell.angle_beta   90.00
_cell.angle_gamma   90.00
#
_symmetry.space_group_name_H-M   'P 1'
#
loop_
_entity.id
_entity.type
_entity.pdbx_description
1 polymer ?
#
loop_
_entity_poly.entity_id
_entity_poly.type
_entity_poly.pdbx_seq_one_letter_code
_entity_poly.pdbx_strand_id
1 'polypeptide(L)'
;MADIAGLVLGVAALWKTSVEIFDVIDSSKKYGLDYEVLRVKLEVERLRLLAWGESVGLNSVNGRWTSVHIQLRQESTRKTVLELLGAIQHCFEELSRFQERYGLRPAPAKHDDTVTLDSPNKSGHPFEFLFKKAYQNLRLTADERQIRATMIKKATWAIHDKKKFQTMVTMIKGFNDSLTSLFPGVEYKTIAFINKEINQINDAPPLKLLREATTVDYEDISETASIRLDTLETNSLAGETIKGHRDVIKDRNRGGLIITMMSGSHFGDIFTLVFWSGTRYSYRDAESKSFAKSIHPSFDLYRSKRFIMKRGSDPDNYGTQEDYVQFDVEGDPRYEHASPGTVTVDGLALEAQDYEGKSYESSEEAGATHSRNVCLVPSWKLMDHILHLQGATPNLNEPAKFEMGVEELFDNSEYSKEELDDPIRTILYLYTHLNDTKSLTDFTLHSGVFQIGIPLKDFLYQIVLTNKLAKELSNNSSAPVSGLTPRVLASLIVQDQWLANVHLFRGPCSGSREAANSRPGEEYGSEISSTTLVGDEHYAEVKTASSIFAGTIPIPSHGLINSGLSHSSNYDIKQEYFHADSKVIDQQLSGLLAFAEHLEWEYLDETKEFAEQASWGYKSFFRVSGLVTDWSYGLTLPGKWMSFKIMATLIYSSPSTRQLGPAQDYDDGVSLPTKSYFRLRTVMGRVLGCHPDCKSVCGWIGPCPPINFILSRPASASVEPKYIRVKAEKVPPLRYPPRTSGHAIDQTYYHYQFKSMGQQADEVTSEYIKSIHDPNQWIAPQPPLQQSSVICMKSINLEPLHPEDMGQGIVEHTGYCKNLEYQASITFETDDSLLTYTLLTNPIFISLPACKLVPHGEQHQVHFRELHRFSRQHVYNVTRLKGYTSTFSEDDAKNVMVINATGTGDAEMLARAWCAERGKNAVIRRPGGPCYTCAVRAASKGALGTGVLIWVS
;
A
#
# COMPACT_ATOMS: atom_id res chain seq x y z
N MET A 1 -27.01 -25.71 25.86
CA MET A 1 -26.37 -25.22 24.63
C MET A 1 -26.25 -26.40 23.69
N ALA A 2 -27.02 -26.42 22.59
CA ALA A 2 -26.86 -27.45 21.57
C ALA A 2 -25.44 -27.34 20.99
N ASP A 3 -24.72 -28.46 20.91
CA ASP A 3 -23.39 -28.53 20.30
C ASP A 3 -23.45 -27.90 18.90
N ILE A 4 -22.55 -26.95 18.59
CA ILE A 4 -22.48 -26.25 17.28
C ILE A 4 -22.43 -27.28 16.15
N ALA A 5 -21.86 -28.45 16.42
CA ALA A 5 -21.88 -29.61 15.55
C ALA A 5 -23.30 -30.05 15.15
N GLY A 6 -24.21 -30.18 16.13
CA GLY A 6 -25.60 -30.56 15.91
C GLY A 6 -26.39 -29.55 15.09
N LEU A 7 -26.10 -28.25 15.25
CA LEU A 7 -26.75 -27.18 14.49
C LEU A 7 -26.30 -27.15 13.02
N VAL A 8 -25.02 -27.37 12.75
CA VAL A 8 -24.49 -27.46 11.36
C VAL A 8 -25.00 -28.72 10.66
N LEU A 9 -25.13 -29.84 11.39
CA LEU A 9 -25.80 -31.05 10.87
C LEU A 9 -27.26 -30.77 10.49
N GLY A 10 -27.98 -29.98 11.29
CA GLY A 10 -29.33 -29.51 10.97
C GLY A 10 -29.40 -28.71 9.66
N VAL A 11 -28.44 -27.80 9.44
CA VAL A 11 -28.32 -27.04 8.18
C VAL A 11 -28.06 -27.98 7.00
N ALA A 12 -27.16 -28.95 7.15
CA ALA A 12 -26.83 -29.91 6.10
C ALA A 12 -28.04 -30.79 5.72
N ALA A 13 -28.81 -31.27 6.70
CA ALA A 13 -30.02 -32.05 6.47
C ALA A 13 -31.11 -31.23 5.76
N LEU A 14 -31.30 -29.97 6.19
CA LEU A 14 -32.26 -29.07 5.56
C LEU A 14 -31.86 -28.72 4.13
N TRP A 15 -30.57 -28.45 3.88
CA TRP A 15 -30.05 -28.22 2.53
C TRP A 15 -30.29 -29.41 1.60
N LYS A 16 -29.96 -30.64 2.03
CA LYS A 16 -30.19 -31.86 1.24
C LYS A 16 -31.66 -32.01 0.86
N THR A 17 -32.55 -31.85 1.83
CA THR A 17 -34.01 -31.93 1.58
C THR A 17 -34.49 -30.82 0.65
N SER A 18 -33.95 -29.60 0.75
CA SER A 18 -34.23 -28.49 -0.17
C SER A 18 -33.73 -28.72 -1.60
N VAL A 19 -32.64 -29.45 -1.82
CA VAL A 19 -32.17 -29.81 -3.18
C VAL A 19 -33.07 -30.88 -3.82
N GLU A 20 -33.65 -31.76 -3.02
CA GLU A 20 -34.47 -32.88 -3.52
C GLU A 20 -35.95 -32.54 -3.73
N ILE A 21 -36.48 -31.52 -3.03
CA ILE A 21 -37.89 -31.12 -3.13
C ILE A 21 -38.31 -30.70 -4.55
N PHE A 22 -37.34 -30.34 -5.39
CA PHE A 22 -37.54 -30.01 -6.80
C PHE A 22 -38.07 -31.19 -7.64
N ASP A 23 -37.90 -32.44 -7.18
CA ASP A 23 -38.41 -33.65 -7.85
C ASP A 23 -39.96 -33.74 -7.87
N VAL A 24 -40.67 -32.88 -7.13
CA VAL A 24 -42.13 -32.86 -7.00
C VAL A 24 -42.85 -32.35 -8.28
N ILE A 25 -42.14 -31.71 -9.20
CA ILE A 25 -42.71 -31.15 -10.44
C ILE A 25 -42.59 -32.18 -11.59
N ASP A 26 -43.73 -32.53 -12.21
CA ASP A 26 -43.88 -33.56 -13.25
C ASP A 26 -43.23 -33.16 -14.58
N SER A 27 -42.45 -34.09 -15.13
CA SER A 27 -41.69 -34.05 -16.38
C SER A 27 -42.40 -34.70 -17.57
N SER A 28 -43.56 -35.33 -17.37
CA SER A 28 -44.14 -36.30 -18.32
C SER A 28 -45.07 -35.71 -19.39
N LYS A 29 -45.43 -34.42 -19.34
CA LYS A 29 -46.26 -33.75 -20.35
C LYS A 29 -45.44 -32.80 -21.23
N LYS A 30 -45.54 -32.96 -22.55
CA LYS A 30 -45.01 -31.99 -23.52
C LYS A 30 -45.78 -30.68 -23.40
N TYR A 31 -45.11 -29.64 -22.93
CA TYR A 31 -45.60 -28.26 -23.03
C TYR A 31 -44.84 -27.53 -24.15
N GLY A 32 -45.35 -26.37 -24.60
CA GLY A 32 -44.64 -25.55 -25.59
C GLY A 32 -43.25 -25.12 -25.10
N LEU A 33 -42.37 -24.73 -26.04
CA LEU A 33 -40.96 -24.35 -25.80
C LEU A 33 -40.75 -23.43 -24.57
N ASP A 34 -41.68 -22.50 -24.39
CA ASP A 34 -41.74 -21.56 -23.28
C ASP A 34 -41.77 -22.17 -21.87
N TYR A 35 -42.41 -23.33 -21.72
CA TYR A 35 -42.50 -24.03 -20.44
C TYR A 35 -41.23 -24.83 -20.17
N GLU A 36 -40.58 -25.36 -21.23
CA GLU A 36 -39.29 -26.03 -21.13
C GLU A 36 -38.18 -25.04 -20.74
N VAL A 37 -38.19 -23.81 -21.25
CA VAL A 37 -37.25 -22.75 -20.82
C VAL A 37 -37.38 -22.45 -19.32
N LEU A 38 -38.60 -22.26 -18.80
CA LEU A 38 -38.80 -22.01 -17.37
C LEU A 38 -38.40 -23.19 -16.50
N ARG A 39 -38.59 -24.41 -17.00
CA ARG A 39 -38.15 -25.63 -16.33
C ARG A 39 -36.63 -25.71 -16.25
N VAL A 40 -35.93 -25.40 -17.33
CA VAL A 40 -34.46 -25.34 -17.33
C VAL A 40 -33.96 -24.28 -16.36
N LYS A 41 -34.60 -23.11 -16.28
CA LYS A 41 -34.26 -22.10 -15.26
C LYS A 41 -34.42 -22.63 -13.84
N LEU A 42 -35.48 -23.38 -13.56
CA LEU A 42 -35.68 -24.02 -12.26
C LEU A 42 -34.58 -25.07 -11.95
N GLU A 43 -34.18 -25.87 -12.93
CA GLU A 43 -33.08 -26.83 -12.79
C GLU A 43 -31.73 -26.15 -12.57
N VAL A 44 -31.50 -24.98 -13.18
CA VAL A 44 -30.32 -24.16 -12.89
C VAL A 44 -30.32 -23.70 -11.43
N GLU A 45 -31.47 -23.27 -10.88
CA GLU A 45 -31.54 -22.92 -9.46
C GLU A 45 -31.29 -24.11 -8.53
N ARG A 46 -31.75 -25.30 -8.90
CA ARG A 46 -31.45 -26.55 -8.17
C ARG A 46 -29.95 -26.85 -8.17
N LEU A 47 -29.30 -26.71 -9.33
CA LEU A 47 -27.86 -26.92 -9.46
C LEU A 47 -27.05 -25.88 -8.69
N ARG A 48 -27.48 -24.60 -8.71
CA ARG A 48 -26.86 -23.52 -7.91
C ARG A 48 -26.93 -23.82 -6.41
N LEU A 49 -28.08 -24.29 -5.93
CA LEU A 49 -28.27 -24.67 -4.53
C LEU A 49 -27.36 -25.86 -4.14
N LEU A 50 -27.22 -26.85 -5.01
CA LEU A 50 -26.29 -27.96 -4.81
C LEU A 50 -24.84 -27.47 -4.74
N ALA A 51 -24.42 -26.68 -5.73
CA ALA A 51 -23.06 -26.15 -5.85
C ALA A 51 -22.67 -25.26 -4.66
N TRP A 52 -23.61 -24.45 -4.16
CA TRP A 52 -23.42 -23.66 -2.94
C TRP A 52 -23.11 -24.56 -1.74
N GLY A 53 -23.93 -25.59 -1.49
CA GLY A 53 -23.77 -26.47 -0.33
C GLY A 53 -22.48 -27.29 -0.35
N GLU A 54 -22.03 -27.72 -1.52
CA GLU A 54 -20.70 -28.31 -1.72
C GLU A 54 -19.59 -27.31 -1.36
N SER A 55 -19.73 -26.07 -1.83
CA SER A 55 -18.70 -25.04 -1.69
C SER A 55 -18.53 -24.53 -0.25
N VAL A 56 -19.60 -24.56 0.54
CA VAL A 56 -19.57 -24.25 1.99
C VAL A 56 -19.23 -25.47 2.86
N GLY A 57 -19.08 -26.65 2.26
CA GLY A 57 -18.60 -27.87 2.91
C GLY A 57 -19.68 -28.78 3.51
N LEU A 58 -20.97 -28.56 3.21
CA LEU A 58 -22.10 -29.31 3.80
C LEU A 58 -22.16 -30.79 3.37
N ASN A 59 -21.53 -31.16 2.26
CA ASN A 59 -21.46 -32.55 1.80
C ASN A 59 -20.40 -33.40 2.54
N SER A 60 -19.47 -32.76 3.27
CA SER A 60 -18.31 -33.42 3.88
C SER A 60 -18.42 -33.69 5.38
N VAL A 61 -19.61 -33.55 5.97
CA VAL A 61 -19.87 -33.63 7.42
C VAL A 61 -19.87 -35.08 7.94
N ASN A 62 -18.84 -35.87 7.61
CA ASN A 62 -18.56 -37.20 8.14
C ASN A 62 -17.39 -37.16 9.16
N GLY A 63 -17.36 -36.15 10.04
CA GLY A 63 -16.50 -36.17 11.23
C GLY A 63 -15.19 -35.37 11.19
N ARG A 64 -14.94 -34.52 10.19
CA ARG A 64 -13.82 -33.55 10.20
C ARG A 64 -14.32 -32.12 9.98
N TRP A 65 -14.51 -31.36 11.06
CA TRP A 65 -15.02 -29.96 11.09
C TRP A 65 -14.12 -28.90 10.45
N THR A 66 -13.00 -29.30 9.88
CA THR A 66 -12.00 -28.41 9.25
C THR A 66 -12.39 -27.96 7.84
N SER A 67 -13.41 -28.57 7.22
CA SER A 67 -13.87 -28.26 5.85
C SER A 67 -15.09 -27.33 5.76
N VAL A 68 -15.77 -27.04 6.87
CA VAL A 68 -16.98 -26.19 6.89
C VAL A 68 -16.59 -24.71 6.92
N HIS A 69 -17.26 -23.90 6.09
CA HIS A 69 -16.99 -22.47 6.00
C HIS A 69 -17.10 -21.75 7.35
N ILE A 70 -16.16 -20.86 7.66
CA ILE A 70 -16.06 -20.18 8.96
C ILE A 70 -17.33 -19.41 9.35
N GLN A 71 -18.06 -18.87 8.38
CA GLN A 71 -19.29 -18.11 8.63
C GLN A 71 -20.47 -18.99 9.09
N LEU A 72 -20.49 -20.29 8.76
CA LEU A 72 -21.47 -21.22 9.35
C LEU A 72 -21.22 -21.46 10.85
N ARG A 73 -20.10 -20.96 11.40
CA ARG A 73 -19.86 -20.96 12.85
C ARG A 73 -20.56 -19.80 13.56
N GLN A 74 -20.97 -18.76 12.84
CA GLN A 74 -21.72 -17.63 13.38
C GLN A 74 -23.21 -17.98 13.51
N GLU A 75 -23.80 -17.65 14.66
CA GLU A 75 -25.19 -18.00 14.96
C GLU A 75 -26.19 -17.23 14.09
N SER A 76 -25.96 -15.93 13.89
CA SER A 76 -26.76 -15.07 13.02
C SER A 76 -26.82 -15.60 11.60
N THR A 77 -25.67 -15.92 11.01
CA THR A 77 -25.57 -16.47 9.65
C THR A 77 -26.26 -17.83 9.54
N ARG A 78 -26.06 -18.75 10.50
CA ARG A 78 -26.76 -20.04 10.51
C ARG A 78 -28.28 -19.88 10.53
N LYS A 79 -28.79 -18.97 11.36
CA LYS A 79 -30.22 -18.71 11.47
C LYS A 79 -30.79 -18.21 10.13
N THR A 80 -30.13 -17.25 9.50
CA THR A 80 -30.53 -16.75 8.18
C THR A 80 -30.48 -17.84 7.10
N VAL A 81 -29.46 -18.70 7.12
CA VAL A 81 -29.37 -19.84 6.20
C VAL A 81 -30.52 -20.82 6.39
N LEU A 82 -30.87 -21.16 7.64
CA LEU A 82 -32.01 -22.03 7.95
C LEU A 82 -33.33 -21.39 7.49
N GLU A 83 -33.52 -20.09 7.71
CA GLU A 83 -34.70 -19.34 7.26
C GLU A 83 -34.82 -19.35 5.72
N LEU A 84 -33.72 -19.12 5.01
CA LEU A 84 -33.71 -19.12 3.54
C LEU A 84 -33.96 -20.52 2.95
N LEU A 85 -33.33 -21.56 3.50
CA LEU A 85 -33.56 -22.94 3.08
C LEU A 85 -34.99 -23.40 3.40
N GLY A 86 -35.53 -22.99 4.55
CA GLY A 86 -36.93 -23.21 4.92
C GLY A 86 -37.90 -22.45 4.01
N ALA A 87 -37.57 -21.23 3.61
CA ALA A 87 -38.36 -20.48 2.63
C ALA A 87 -38.40 -21.17 1.26
N ILE A 88 -37.28 -21.76 0.82
CA ILE A 88 -37.24 -22.62 -0.37
C ILE A 88 -38.18 -23.80 -0.19
N GLN A 89 -38.14 -24.54 0.93
CA GLN A 89 -39.06 -25.67 1.15
C GLN A 89 -40.52 -25.24 1.18
N HIS A 90 -40.83 -24.12 1.82
CA HIS A 90 -42.18 -23.57 1.89
C HIS A 90 -42.75 -23.23 0.50
N CYS A 91 -41.90 -22.91 -0.48
CA CYS A 91 -42.35 -22.74 -1.87
C CYS A 91 -43.00 -24.02 -2.42
N PHE A 92 -42.66 -25.19 -1.87
CA PHE A 92 -43.09 -26.50 -2.35
C PHE A 92 -44.08 -27.25 -1.43
N GLU A 93 -44.45 -26.73 -0.25
CA GLU A 93 -45.23 -27.49 0.75
C GLU A 93 -46.74 -27.16 0.82
N GLU A 94 -47.19 -25.96 0.45
CA GLU A 94 -48.62 -25.58 0.54
C GLU A 94 -49.44 -26.01 -0.69
N LEU A 95 -49.97 -27.25 -0.66
CA LEU A 95 -50.77 -27.88 -1.75
C LEU A 95 -51.92 -27.03 -2.32
N SER A 96 -52.57 -26.17 -1.52
CA SER A 96 -53.66 -25.29 -1.97
C SER A 96 -53.17 -24.08 -2.78
N ARG A 97 -51.93 -23.63 -2.56
CA ARG A 97 -51.34 -22.48 -3.26
C ARG A 97 -50.66 -22.83 -4.59
N PHE A 98 -50.32 -24.09 -4.83
CA PHE A 98 -49.70 -24.53 -6.08
C PHE A 98 -50.55 -24.13 -7.30
N GLN A 99 -51.87 -24.35 -7.25
CA GLN A 99 -52.77 -24.01 -8.34
C GLN A 99 -53.09 -22.52 -8.43
N GLU A 100 -53.35 -21.85 -7.29
CA GLU A 100 -53.73 -20.43 -7.26
C GLU A 100 -52.54 -19.47 -7.45
N ARG A 101 -51.40 -19.73 -6.81
CA ARG A 101 -50.24 -18.82 -6.73
C ARG A 101 -49.17 -19.12 -7.77
N TYR A 102 -48.91 -20.40 -8.06
CA TYR A 102 -47.82 -20.83 -8.96
C TYR A 102 -48.28 -21.54 -10.23
N GLY A 103 -49.59 -21.78 -10.39
CA GLY A 103 -50.14 -22.28 -11.63
C GLY A 103 -49.89 -23.76 -11.90
N LEU A 104 -49.77 -24.59 -10.88
CA LEU A 104 -49.48 -26.03 -10.96
C LEU A 104 -50.76 -26.86 -10.72
N ARG A 105 -50.95 -27.97 -11.44
CA ARG A 105 -52.08 -28.90 -11.24
C ARG A 105 -51.60 -30.32 -10.91
N PRO A 106 -52.35 -31.10 -10.11
CA PRO A 106 -52.00 -32.50 -9.84
C PRO A 106 -51.96 -33.29 -11.16
N ALA A 107 -50.88 -34.04 -11.38
CA ALA A 107 -50.80 -34.99 -12.49
C ALA A 107 -51.70 -36.21 -12.18
N PRO A 108 -52.44 -36.75 -13.17
CA PRO A 108 -53.22 -37.97 -12.96
C PRO A 108 -52.28 -39.14 -12.64
N ALA A 109 -52.60 -39.91 -11.60
CA ALA A 109 -51.84 -41.10 -11.23
C ALA A 109 -51.84 -42.10 -12.40
N LYS A 110 -50.67 -42.42 -12.95
CA LYS A 110 -50.53 -43.54 -13.88
C LYS A 110 -50.73 -44.83 -13.09
N HIS A 111 -51.88 -45.49 -13.26
CA HIS A 111 -51.99 -46.93 -12.98
C HIS A 111 -51.25 -47.65 -14.10
N ASP A 112 -50.13 -48.28 -13.80
CA ASP A 112 -49.54 -49.27 -14.70
C ASP A 112 -49.09 -50.48 -13.87
N ASP A 113 -50.04 -51.41 -13.70
CA ASP A 113 -49.81 -52.75 -13.14
C ASP A 113 -49.15 -53.63 -14.21
N THR A 114 -47.89 -53.36 -14.56
CA THR A 114 -47.03 -54.36 -15.22
C THR A 114 -45.60 -54.23 -14.72
N VAL A 115 -45.20 -55.21 -13.91
CA VAL A 115 -43.78 -55.48 -13.62
C VAL A 115 -43.14 -55.98 -14.92
N THR A 116 -42.52 -55.07 -15.67
CA THR A 116 -41.55 -55.41 -16.71
C THR A 116 -40.20 -54.83 -16.33
N LEU A 117 -39.21 -55.72 -16.14
CA LEU A 117 -37.81 -55.35 -16.17
C LEU A 117 -37.51 -54.89 -17.60
N ASP A 118 -37.56 -53.58 -17.85
CA ASP A 118 -37.18 -53.04 -19.15
C ASP A 118 -36.18 -51.89 -19.06
N SER A 119 -35.32 -51.90 -20.08
CA SER A 119 -34.07 -51.16 -20.28
C SER A 119 -34.14 -49.63 -20.05
N PRO A 120 -33.05 -48.96 -19.59
CA PRO A 120 -33.07 -47.54 -19.18
C PRO A 120 -33.24 -46.49 -20.30
N ASN A 121 -33.44 -46.85 -21.56
CA ASN A 121 -33.15 -45.96 -22.69
C ASN A 121 -34.33 -45.65 -23.66
N LYS A 122 -35.60 -45.69 -23.20
CA LYS A 122 -36.73 -45.28 -24.07
C LYS A 122 -37.86 -44.50 -23.37
N SER A 123 -37.54 -43.50 -22.53
CA SER A 123 -38.47 -42.37 -22.31
C SER A 123 -37.99 -41.15 -23.10
N GLY A 124 -38.76 -40.72 -24.09
CA GLY A 124 -38.39 -39.67 -25.06
C GLY A 124 -38.42 -38.24 -24.53
N HIS A 125 -37.87 -37.96 -23.34
CA HIS A 125 -37.79 -36.63 -22.76
C HIS A 125 -36.31 -36.21 -22.56
N PRO A 126 -35.76 -35.34 -23.42
CA PRO A 126 -34.32 -34.97 -23.37
C PRO A 126 -33.87 -34.32 -22.06
N PHE A 127 -34.82 -33.82 -21.27
CA PHE A 127 -34.57 -32.91 -20.14
C PHE A 127 -34.93 -33.49 -18.78
N GLU A 128 -35.42 -34.74 -18.73
CA GLU A 128 -35.78 -35.41 -17.47
C GLU A 128 -34.57 -35.58 -16.53
N PHE A 129 -33.34 -35.43 -17.04
CA PHE A 129 -32.11 -35.78 -16.32
C PHE A 129 -30.91 -34.85 -16.60
N LEU A 130 -31.13 -33.56 -16.95
CA LEU A 130 -30.09 -32.58 -17.31
C LEU A 130 -28.83 -32.64 -16.41
N PHE A 131 -29.02 -32.69 -15.08
CA PHE A 131 -27.95 -32.80 -14.09
C PHE A 131 -28.12 -34.02 -13.15
N LYS A 132 -28.81 -35.08 -13.60
CA LYS A 132 -29.13 -36.27 -12.77
C LYS A 132 -27.91 -36.85 -12.06
N LYS A 133 -26.78 -36.90 -12.77
CA LYS A 133 -25.51 -37.42 -12.24
C LYS A 133 -24.95 -36.58 -11.09
N ALA A 134 -25.14 -35.26 -11.13
CA ALA A 134 -24.77 -34.35 -10.05
C ALA A 134 -25.57 -34.69 -8.77
N TYR A 135 -26.88 -34.92 -8.93
CA TYR A 135 -27.79 -35.20 -7.82
C TYR A 135 -27.64 -36.60 -7.21
N GLN A 136 -27.22 -37.61 -7.99
CA GLN A 136 -27.03 -38.99 -7.52
C GLN A 136 -25.98 -39.15 -6.43
N ASN A 137 -25.09 -38.17 -6.25
CA ASN A 137 -24.04 -38.18 -5.24
C ASN A 137 -24.53 -37.74 -3.84
N LEU A 138 -25.74 -37.17 -3.73
CA LEU A 138 -26.37 -36.83 -2.45
C LEU A 138 -26.85 -38.11 -1.74
N ARG A 139 -26.03 -38.65 -0.84
CA ARG A 139 -26.44 -39.78 0.02
C ARG A 139 -27.27 -39.26 1.20
N LEU A 140 -28.58 -39.54 1.19
CA LEU A 140 -29.46 -39.27 2.33
C LEU A 140 -29.38 -40.35 3.43
N THR A 141 -29.57 -39.92 4.68
CA THR A 141 -29.81 -40.80 5.84
C THR A 141 -31.22 -41.41 5.81
N ALA A 142 -31.50 -42.41 6.64
CA ALA A 142 -32.80 -43.09 6.66
C ALA A 142 -33.96 -42.13 7.03
N ASP A 143 -33.75 -41.23 7.99
CA ASP A 143 -34.74 -40.24 8.42
C ASP A 143 -34.99 -39.19 7.33
N GLU A 144 -33.94 -38.72 6.65
CA GLU A 144 -34.05 -37.82 5.49
C GLU A 144 -34.82 -38.48 4.33
N ARG A 145 -34.58 -39.77 4.07
CA ARG A 145 -35.34 -40.54 3.06
C ARG A 145 -36.80 -40.67 3.42
N GLN A 146 -37.12 -40.83 4.70
CA GLN A 146 -38.50 -40.89 5.17
C GLN A 146 -39.21 -39.54 4.97
N ILE A 147 -38.56 -38.43 5.30
CA ILE A 147 -39.07 -37.07 5.07
C ILE A 147 -39.31 -36.84 3.57
N ARG A 148 -38.31 -37.13 2.73
CA ARG A 148 -38.41 -37.08 1.27
C ARG A 148 -39.55 -37.95 0.75
N ALA A 149 -39.70 -39.17 1.26
CA ALA A 149 -40.78 -40.07 0.86
C ALA A 149 -42.16 -39.54 1.24
N THR A 150 -42.32 -38.86 2.39
CA THR A 150 -43.57 -38.14 2.73
C THR A 150 -43.84 -36.92 1.85
N MET A 151 -42.80 -36.20 1.41
CA MET A 151 -42.94 -35.07 0.47
C MET A 151 -43.32 -35.54 -0.95
N ILE A 152 -42.63 -36.56 -1.48
CA ILE A 152 -42.87 -37.11 -2.82
C ILE A 152 -44.21 -37.86 -2.90
N LYS A 153 -44.67 -38.48 -1.80
CA LYS A 153 -46.01 -39.11 -1.73
C LYS A 153 -47.17 -38.10 -1.87
N LYS A 154 -46.93 -36.78 -1.80
CA LYS A 154 -48.00 -35.78 -1.73
C LYS A 154 -48.57 -35.27 -3.07
N ALA A 155 -47.92 -35.47 -4.22
CA ALA A 155 -48.45 -35.36 -5.60
C ALA A 155 -47.32 -34.96 -6.57
N THR A 156 -47.32 -35.50 -7.78
CA THR A 156 -46.53 -34.96 -8.89
C THR A 156 -47.32 -33.81 -9.53
N TRP A 157 -46.71 -32.66 -9.77
CA TRP A 157 -47.40 -31.44 -10.21
C TRP A 157 -46.99 -31.02 -11.61
N ALA A 158 -47.96 -30.84 -12.51
CA ALA A 158 -47.72 -30.39 -13.87
C ALA A 158 -47.93 -28.87 -14.03
N ILE A 159 -47.09 -28.21 -14.83
CA ILE A 159 -47.17 -26.76 -15.07
C ILE A 159 -48.42 -26.42 -15.89
N HIS A 160 -49.24 -25.49 -15.42
CA HIS A 160 -50.49 -25.08 -16.08
C HIS A 160 -50.51 -23.59 -16.44
N ASP A 161 -49.92 -22.71 -15.61
CA ASP A 161 -49.82 -21.26 -15.88
C ASP A 161 -48.35 -20.80 -15.87
N LYS A 162 -47.88 -20.38 -17.05
CA LYS A 162 -46.51 -19.94 -17.32
C LYS A 162 -46.08 -18.77 -16.43
N LYS A 163 -46.92 -17.73 -16.30
CA LYS A 163 -46.56 -16.50 -15.58
C LYS A 163 -46.43 -16.75 -14.09
N LYS A 164 -47.36 -17.52 -13.54
CA LYS A 164 -47.34 -17.90 -12.12
C LYS A 164 -46.15 -18.79 -11.78
N PHE A 165 -45.80 -19.72 -12.67
CA PHE A 165 -44.62 -20.57 -12.49
C PHE A 165 -43.32 -19.77 -12.57
N GLN A 166 -43.23 -18.81 -13.50
CA GLN A 166 -42.08 -17.90 -13.59
C GLN A 166 -41.84 -17.13 -12.28
N THR A 167 -42.91 -16.66 -11.61
CA THR A 167 -42.80 -16.01 -10.29
C THR A 167 -42.16 -16.92 -9.24
N MET A 168 -42.44 -18.22 -9.26
CA MET A 168 -41.82 -19.19 -8.36
C MET A 168 -40.31 -19.30 -8.61
N VAL A 169 -39.92 -19.40 -9.89
CA VAL A 169 -38.50 -19.49 -10.30
C VAL A 169 -37.73 -18.23 -9.87
N THR A 170 -38.29 -17.04 -10.11
CA THR A 170 -37.68 -15.77 -9.70
C THR A 170 -37.50 -15.67 -8.17
N MET A 171 -38.46 -16.16 -7.41
CA MET A 171 -38.39 -16.15 -5.94
C MET A 171 -37.32 -17.10 -5.42
N ILE A 172 -37.22 -18.31 -5.97
CA ILE A 172 -36.16 -19.28 -5.64
C ILE A 172 -34.79 -18.71 -6.00
N LYS A 173 -34.65 -18.08 -7.17
CA LYS A 173 -33.42 -17.37 -7.57
C LYS A 173 -33.01 -16.33 -6.50
N GLY A 174 -33.95 -15.50 -6.05
CA GLY A 174 -33.68 -14.50 -5.00
C GLY A 174 -33.20 -15.10 -3.67
N PHE A 175 -33.73 -16.27 -3.28
CA PHE A 175 -33.24 -16.98 -2.10
C PHE A 175 -31.82 -17.54 -2.30
N ASN A 176 -31.52 -18.12 -3.46
CA ASN A 176 -30.17 -18.59 -3.80
C ASN A 176 -29.14 -17.44 -3.87
N ASP A 177 -29.53 -16.29 -4.41
CA ASP A 177 -28.70 -15.08 -4.47
C ASP A 177 -28.38 -14.59 -3.05
N SER A 178 -29.39 -14.60 -2.17
CA SER A 178 -29.23 -14.26 -0.75
C SER A 178 -28.36 -15.27 0.01
N LEU A 179 -28.49 -16.57 -0.28
CA LEU A 179 -27.61 -17.60 0.29
C LEU A 179 -26.16 -17.43 -0.15
N THR A 180 -25.92 -16.94 -1.36
CA THR A 180 -24.56 -16.73 -1.88
C THR A 180 -23.93 -15.46 -1.30
N SER A 181 -24.68 -14.37 -1.17
CA SER A 181 -24.17 -13.10 -0.65
C SER A 181 -23.71 -13.16 0.80
N LEU A 182 -24.25 -14.10 1.58
CA LEU A 182 -23.82 -14.37 2.96
C LEU A 182 -22.40 -14.96 3.02
N PHE A 183 -21.84 -15.46 1.92
CA PHE A 183 -20.57 -16.20 1.88
C PHE A 183 -19.53 -15.65 0.88
N PRO A 184 -18.68 -14.68 1.30
CA PRO A 184 -17.62 -14.12 0.46
C PRO A 184 -16.62 -15.19 0.00
N GLY A 185 -16.27 -15.17 -1.28
CA GLY A 185 -15.30 -16.12 -1.86
C GLY A 185 -15.87 -17.53 -2.13
N VAL A 186 -17.16 -17.77 -1.96
CA VAL A 186 -17.80 -19.04 -2.37
C VAL A 186 -18.15 -19.07 -3.86
N GLU A 187 -18.42 -17.91 -4.46
CA GLU A 187 -18.90 -17.76 -5.83
C GLU A 187 -18.03 -18.47 -6.89
N TYR A 188 -16.70 -18.33 -6.82
CA TYR A 188 -15.81 -18.99 -7.78
C TYR A 188 -15.86 -20.52 -7.69
N LYS A 189 -16.09 -21.08 -6.49
CA LYS A 189 -16.21 -22.54 -6.28
C LYS A 189 -17.54 -23.04 -6.84
N THR A 190 -18.61 -22.29 -6.59
CA THR A 190 -19.95 -22.55 -7.13
C THR A 190 -19.92 -22.56 -8.66
N ILE A 191 -19.32 -21.55 -9.29
CA ILE A 191 -19.18 -21.46 -10.75
C ILE A 191 -18.32 -22.61 -11.29
N ALA A 192 -17.19 -22.92 -10.67
CA ALA A 192 -16.33 -24.03 -11.09
C ALA A 192 -17.06 -25.39 -11.03
N PHE A 193 -17.88 -25.61 -10.00
CA PHE A 193 -18.72 -26.81 -9.89
C PHE A 193 -19.75 -26.88 -11.02
N ILE A 194 -20.51 -25.80 -11.24
CA ILE A 194 -21.52 -25.73 -12.30
C ILE A 194 -20.89 -25.99 -13.67
N ASN A 195 -19.77 -25.36 -13.97
CA ASN A 195 -19.07 -25.54 -15.24
C ASN A 195 -18.59 -26.99 -15.42
N LYS A 196 -18.13 -27.64 -14.35
CA LYS A 196 -17.75 -29.05 -14.37
C LYS A 196 -18.95 -29.95 -14.68
N GLU A 197 -20.13 -29.66 -14.15
CA GLU A 197 -21.34 -30.46 -14.42
C GLU A 197 -21.86 -30.24 -15.84
N ILE A 198 -21.83 -29.01 -16.37
CA ILE A 198 -22.19 -28.71 -17.77
C ILE A 198 -21.26 -29.46 -18.74
N ASN A 199 -19.95 -29.47 -18.45
CA ASN A 199 -18.97 -30.17 -19.27
C ASN A 199 -19.13 -31.71 -19.28
N GLN A 200 -19.90 -32.27 -18.36
CA GLN A 200 -20.23 -33.70 -18.36
C GLN A 200 -21.44 -34.06 -19.23
N ILE A 201 -22.18 -33.07 -19.73
CA ILE A 201 -23.34 -33.29 -20.62
C ILE A 201 -22.81 -33.66 -22.01
N ASN A 202 -23.31 -34.77 -22.57
CA ASN A 202 -22.87 -35.30 -23.87
C ASN A 202 -23.89 -35.12 -24.99
N ASP A 203 -25.11 -34.68 -24.66
CA ASP A 203 -26.20 -34.51 -25.62
C ASP A 203 -26.38 -33.04 -25.99
N ALA A 204 -26.50 -32.75 -27.29
CA ALA A 204 -26.64 -31.39 -27.79
C ALA A 204 -28.01 -30.73 -27.49
N PRO A 205 -29.18 -31.41 -27.60
CA PRO A 205 -30.47 -30.76 -27.34
C PRO A 205 -30.62 -30.18 -25.91
N PRO A 206 -30.17 -30.88 -24.83
CA PRO A 206 -30.09 -30.33 -23.48
C PRO A 206 -29.28 -29.04 -23.37
N LEU A 207 -28.11 -28.99 -24.00
CA LEU A 207 -27.22 -27.84 -23.94
C LEU A 207 -27.74 -26.63 -24.74
N LYS A 208 -28.43 -26.85 -25.87
CA LYS A 208 -29.03 -25.75 -26.68
C LYS A 208 -30.09 -25.00 -25.88
N LEU A 209 -30.97 -25.74 -25.22
CA LEU A 209 -31.98 -25.15 -24.36
C LEU A 209 -31.38 -24.55 -23.08
N LEU A 210 -30.34 -25.16 -22.50
CA LEU A 210 -29.61 -24.60 -21.36
C LEU A 210 -29.03 -23.24 -21.70
N ARG A 211 -28.33 -23.14 -22.85
CA ARG A 211 -27.80 -21.87 -23.36
C ARG A 211 -28.90 -20.83 -23.49
N GLU A 212 -30.01 -21.16 -24.18
CA GLU A 212 -31.14 -20.25 -24.43
C GLU A 212 -31.84 -19.81 -23.13
N ALA A 213 -32.01 -20.72 -22.17
CA ALA A 213 -32.65 -20.40 -20.90
C ALA A 213 -31.77 -19.51 -20.00
N THR A 214 -30.45 -19.50 -20.21
CA THR A 214 -29.49 -18.83 -19.34
C THR A 214 -28.87 -17.57 -19.93
N THR A 215 -29.07 -17.28 -21.23
CA THR A 215 -28.50 -16.11 -21.92
C THR A 215 -28.71 -14.78 -21.20
N VAL A 216 -29.87 -14.59 -20.54
CA VAL A 216 -30.21 -13.32 -19.87
C VAL A 216 -29.80 -13.32 -18.40
N ASP A 217 -29.97 -14.44 -17.71
CA ASP A 217 -29.88 -14.50 -16.24
C ASP A 217 -28.53 -15.03 -15.73
N TYR A 218 -27.76 -15.75 -16.57
CA TYR A 218 -26.51 -16.44 -16.23
C TYR A 218 -25.56 -16.57 -17.44
N GLU A 219 -24.86 -15.49 -17.79
CA GLU A 219 -23.94 -15.42 -18.93
C GLU A 219 -22.88 -16.55 -18.90
N ASP A 220 -22.24 -16.78 -17.74
CA ASP A 220 -21.21 -17.81 -17.56
C ASP A 220 -21.72 -19.25 -17.85
N ILE A 221 -22.96 -19.55 -17.48
CA ILE A 221 -23.59 -20.85 -17.73
C ILE A 221 -23.92 -21.01 -19.22
N SER A 222 -24.42 -19.93 -19.84
CA SER A 222 -24.73 -19.89 -21.27
C SER A 222 -23.48 -20.05 -22.13
N GLU A 223 -22.38 -19.39 -21.73
CA GLU A 223 -21.04 -19.53 -22.31
C GLU A 223 -20.57 -20.99 -22.22
N THR A 224 -20.59 -21.58 -21.02
CA THR A 224 -20.08 -22.94 -20.80
C THR A 224 -20.91 -23.97 -21.58
N ALA A 225 -22.22 -23.81 -21.65
CA ALA A 225 -23.10 -24.65 -22.47
C ALA A 225 -22.78 -24.53 -23.97
N SER A 226 -22.45 -23.32 -24.45
CA SER A 226 -22.06 -23.06 -25.84
C SER A 226 -20.73 -23.73 -26.19
N ILE A 227 -19.70 -23.58 -25.33
CA ILE A 227 -18.40 -24.23 -25.51
C ILE A 227 -18.57 -25.75 -25.57
N ARG A 228 -19.39 -26.31 -24.69
CA ARG A 228 -19.63 -27.74 -24.66
C ARG A 228 -20.37 -28.24 -25.90
N LEU A 229 -21.34 -27.47 -26.41
CA LEU A 229 -22.01 -27.76 -27.69
C LEU A 229 -21.03 -27.82 -28.85
N ASP A 230 -20.19 -26.80 -28.97
CA ASP A 230 -19.19 -26.73 -30.03
C ASP A 230 -18.21 -27.90 -29.91
N THR A 231 -17.81 -28.26 -28.68
CA THR A 231 -16.95 -29.43 -28.40
C THR A 231 -17.61 -30.75 -28.79
N LEU A 232 -18.92 -30.90 -28.68
CA LEU A 232 -19.64 -32.10 -29.10
C LEU A 232 -19.81 -32.16 -30.63
N GLU A 233 -20.06 -31.01 -31.26
CA GLU A 233 -20.14 -30.90 -32.72
C GLU A 233 -18.77 -31.15 -33.40
N THR A 234 -17.65 -30.79 -32.74
CA THR A 234 -16.28 -31.06 -33.24
C THR A 234 -15.68 -32.39 -32.82
N ASN A 235 -16.06 -32.99 -31.69
CA ASN A 235 -15.67 -34.37 -31.37
C ASN A 235 -16.27 -35.39 -32.36
N SER A 236 -17.37 -35.02 -33.03
CA SER A 236 -17.89 -35.75 -34.19
C SER A 236 -17.02 -35.62 -35.44
N LEU A 237 -16.02 -34.72 -35.45
CA LEU A 237 -15.21 -34.36 -36.64
C LEU A 237 -13.68 -34.43 -36.46
N ALA A 238 -13.07 -34.21 -35.28
CA ALA A 238 -11.69 -34.55 -34.93
C ALA A 238 -11.27 -34.02 -33.53
N GLY A 239 -10.84 -34.92 -32.63
CA GLY A 239 -9.54 -34.90 -31.95
C GLY A 239 -9.03 -33.76 -31.05
N GLU A 240 -9.61 -32.56 -30.95
CA GLU A 240 -9.07 -31.50 -30.07
C GLU A 240 -10.12 -30.90 -29.12
N THR A 241 -9.75 -30.76 -27.84
CA THR A 241 -10.58 -30.11 -26.82
C THR A 241 -10.60 -28.60 -27.06
N ILE A 242 -11.75 -28.06 -27.52
CA ILE A 242 -11.91 -26.61 -27.72
C ILE A 242 -11.84 -25.92 -26.35
N LYS A 243 -10.90 -24.99 -26.20
CA LYS A 243 -10.78 -24.12 -25.02
C LYS A 243 -11.99 -23.17 -24.97
N GLY A 244 -12.45 -22.79 -23.78
CA GLY A 244 -13.49 -21.75 -23.68
C GLY A 244 -12.99 -20.40 -24.21
N HIS A 245 -13.90 -19.50 -24.63
CA HIS A 245 -13.49 -18.20 -25.16
C HIS A 245 -12.75 -17.36 -24.11
N ARG A 246 -13.16 -17.43 -22.83
CA ARG A 246 -12.39 -16.88 -21.70
C ARG A 246 -10.99 -17.50 -21.55
N ASP A 247 -10.85 -18.79 -21.83
CA ASP A 247 -9.54 -19.47 -21.75
C ASP A 247 -8.62 -19.05 -22.90
N VAL A 248 -9.16 -18.85 -24.11
CA VAL A 248 -8.40 -18.27 -25.23
C VAL A 248 -7.94 -16.85 -24.92
N ILE A 249 -8.80 -16.03 -24.33
CA ILE A 249 -8.44 -14.68 -23.89
C ILE A 249 -7.31 -14.74 -22.84
N LYS A 250 -7.42 -15.63 -21.84
CA LYS A 250 -6.38 -15.81 -20.81
C LYS A 250 -5.05 -16.27 -21.40
N ASP A 251 -5.09 -17.22 -22.33
CA ASP A 251 -3.90 -17.75 -23.01
C ASP A 251 -3.20 -16.68 -23.87
N ARG A 252 -3.96 -15.90 -24.65
CA ARG A 252 -3.42 -14.79 -25.46
C ARG A 252 -2.80 -13.69 -24.59
N ASN A 253 -3.33 -13.50 -23.39
CA ASN A 253 -2.81 -12.55 -22.43
C ASN A 253 -1.66 -13.09 -21.58
N ARG A 254 -1.31 -14.39 -21.67
CA ARG A 254 -0.30 -15.06 -20.82
C ARG A 254 1.04 -14.30 -20.81
N GLY A 255 1.62 -14.09 -19.63
CA GLY A 255 2.83 -13.28 -19.46
C GLY A 255 2.61 -11.77 -19.60
N GLY A 256 1.37 -11.31 -19.82
CA GLY A 256 0.99 -9.90 -19.85
C GLY A 256 0.84 -9.32 -18.45
N LEU A 257 1.28 -8.06 -18.28
CA LEU A 257 1.26 -7.33 -17.02
C LEU A 257 -0.16 -6.93 -16.62
N ILE A 258 -0.53 -7.22 -15.38
CA ILE A 258 -1.80 -6.81 -14.78
C ILE A 258 -1.52 -6.10 -13.47
N ILE A 259 -2.15 -4.95 -13.28
CA ILE A 259 -2.03 -4.12 -12.08
C ILE A 259 -3.41 -3.83 -11.55
N THR A 260 -3.57 -3.94 -10.23
CA THR A 260 -4.83 -3.64 -9.54
C THR A 260 -4.56 -2.91 -8.24
N MET A 261 -5.21 -1.76 -8.05
CA MET A 261 -5.26 -1.06 -6.77
C MET A 261 -6.38 -1.65 -5.92
N MET A 262 -6.08 -2.02 -4.67
CA MET A 262 -7.04 -2.51 -3.70
C MET A 262 -7.05 -1.62 -2.46
N SER A 263 -8.21 -1.55 -1.83
CA SER A 263 -8.42 -0.97 -0.50
C SER A 263 -8.92 -2.07 0.44
N GLY A 264 -8.34 -2.10 1.64
CA GLY A 264 -8.72 -3.01 2.71
C GLY A 264 -10.18 -2.80 3.18
N SER A 265 -10.71 -3.79 3.90
CA SER A 265 -12.03 -3.68 4.54
C SER A 265 -12.04 -2.79 5.80
N HIS A 266 -10.86 -2.44 6.31
CA HIS A 266 -10.66 -1.45 7.35
C HIS A 266 -10.10 -0.19 6.70
N PHE A 267 -10.68 0.97 7.04
CA PHE A 267 -10.34 2.28 6.47
C PHE A 267 -8.83 2.53 6.46
N GLY A 268 -8.29 2.94 5.30
CA GLY A 268 -6.95 3.53 5.19
C GLY A 268 -5.85 2.68 4.54
N ASP A 269 -6.02 1.38 4.32
CA ASP A 269 -4.95 0.57 3.69
C ASP A 269 -5.16 0.43 2.19
N ILE A 270 -4.35 1.14 1.40
CA ILE A 270 -4.27 0.99 -0.06
C ILE A 270 -3.03 0.15 -0.41
N PHE A 271 -3.22 -0.89 -1.22
CA PHE A 271 -2.13 -1.72 -1.71
C PHE A 271 -2.33 -2.13 -3.16
N THR A 272 -1.24 -2.58 -3.78
CA THR A 272 -1.12 -2.86 -5.21
C THR A 272 -0.90 -4.34 -5.45
N LEU A 273 -1.67 -4.90 -6.39
CA LEU A 273 -1.45 -6.25 -6.89
C LEU A 273 -0.89 -6.18 -8.30
N VAL A 274 0.37 -6.60 -8.44
CA VAL A 274 1.06 -6.73 -9.74
C VAL A 274 1.26 -8.21 -10.05
N PHE A 275 0.74 -8.67 -11.18
CA PHE A 275 0.90 -10.07 -11.60
C PHE A 275 0.95 -10.22 -13.12
N TRP A 276 1.32 -11.41 -13.59
CA TRP A 276 1.35 -11.75 -15.00
C TRP A 276 0.34 -12.85 -15.34
N SER A 277 -0.42 -12.65 -16.41
CA SER A 277 -1.50 -13.56 -16.81
C SER A 277 -1.00 -15.00 -17.00
N GLY A 278 -1.86 -15.98 -16.68
CA GLY A 278 -1.64 -17.40 -17.00
C GLY A 278 -0.56 -18.11 -16.17
N THR A 279 -0.10 -17.47 -15.09
CA THR A 279 0.78 -18.06 -14.07
C THR A 279 0.35 -17.59 -12.70
N ARG A 280 0.15 -18.51 -11.75
CA ARG A 280 -0.09 -18.18 -10.34
C ARG A 280 1.25 -17.71 -9.76
N TYR A 281 1.42 -16.40 -9.58
CA TYR A 281 2.62 -15.84 -8.97
C TYR A 281 2.32 -15.33 -7.57
N SER A 282 3.29 -15.56 -6.68
CA SER A 282 3.43 -14.83 -5.42
C SER A 282 3.76 -13.38 -5.75
N TYR A 283 3.06 -12.46 -5.08
CA TYR A 283 3.15 -11.01 -5.18
C TYR A 283 4.59 -10.44 -5.05
N ARG A 284 5.57 -11.22 -4.58
CA ARG A 284 6.90 -10.76 -4.16
C ARG A 284 7.98 -10.66 -5.26
N ASP A 285 7.85 -11.38 -6.37
CA ASP A 285 8.96 -11.56 -7.33
C ASP A 285 9.01 -10.50 -8.44
N ALA A 286 8.15 -9.49 -8.40
CA ALA A 286 7.90 -8.60 -9.54
C ALA A 286 8.85 -7.40 -9.67
N GLU A 287 9.16 -6.72 -8.56
CA GLU A 287 9.74 -5.36 -8.60
C GLU A 287 11.07 -5.22 -7.85
N SER A 288 11.52 -6.24 -7.11
CA SER A 288 12.70 -6.15 -6.21
C SER A 288 14.03 -5.81 -6.89
N LYS A 289 14.13 -5.96 -8.22
CA LYS A 289 15.32 -5.59 -8.99
C LYS A 289 15.34 -4.13 -9.46
N SER A 290 14.23 -3.41 -9.33
CA SER A 290 14.04 -2.06 -9.89
C SER A 290 14.02 -0.96 -8.83
N PHE A 291 14.19 -1.30 -7.55
CA PHE A 291 14.23 -0.33 -6.45
C PHE A 291 15.57 0.40 -6.37
N ALA A 292 15.54 1.67 -5.95
CA ALA A 292 16.74 2.44 -5.66
C ALA A 292 17.52 1.80 -4.49
N LYS A 293 18.74 1.33 -4.77
CA LYS A 293 19.61 0.66 -3.79
C LYS A 293 20.43 1.66 -2.99
N SER A 294 20.67 1.33 -1.73
CA SER A 294 21.67 2.03 -0.92
C SER A 294 23.06 1.82 -1.53
N ILE A 295 23.81 2.92 -1.69
CA ILE A 295 25.18 2.91 -2.24
C ILE A 295 26.24 3.03 -1.15
N HIS A 296 25.86 3.32 0.10
CA HIS A 296 26.76 3.48 1.23
C HIS A 296 26.06 3.07 2.54
N PRO A 297 26.72 2.42 3.51
CA PRO A 297 26.09 1.96 4.75
C PRO A 297 25.37 3.05 5.55
N SER A 298 25.88 4.29 5.54
CA SER A 298 25.20 5.44 6.19
C SER A 298 23.83 5.73 5.61
N PHE A 299 23.55 5.31 4.36
CA PHE A 299 22.27 5.51 3.69
C PHE A 299 21.26 4.41 3.98
N ASP A 300 21.65 3.33 4.67
CA ASP A 300 20.72 2.25 5.02
C ASP A 300 19.59 2.76 5.93
N LEU A 301 19.87 3.78 6.75
CA LEU A 301 18.89 4.48 7.59
C LEU A 301 17.91 5.36 6.80
N TYR A 302 18.15 5.62 5.52
CA TYR A 302 17.12 6.22 4.66
C TYR A 302 15.92 5.29 4.54
N ARG A 303 16.14 3.97 4.61
CA ARG A 303 15.08 2.96 4.62
C ARG A 303 14.64 2.65 6.05
N SER A 304 13.35 2.38 6.23
CA SER A 304 12.83 2.00 7.55
C SER A 304 13.48 0.71 8.06
N LYS A 305 13.96 0.76 9.31
CA LYS A 305 14.42 -0.43 10.05
C LYS A 305 13.20 -1.23 10.51
N ARG A 306 13.34 -2.56 10.58
CA ARG A 306 12.30 -3.46 11.07
C ARG A 306 12.67 -4.03 12.43
N PHE A 307 11.72 -4.01 13.35
CA PHE A 307 11.86 -4.58 14.70
C PHE A 307 11.02 -5.85 14.88
N ILE A 308 9.93 -6.01 14.12
CA ILE A 308 9.09 -7.21 14.12
C ILE A 308 9.45 -8.10 12.94
N MET A 309 10.06 -9.26 13.21
CA MET A 309 10.53 -10.19 12.17
C MET A 309 9.43 -11.11 11.60
N LYS A 310 8.21 -11.07 12.12
CA LYS A 310 7.10 -11.96 11.70
C LYS A 310 6.47 -11.51 10.39
N ARG A 311 6.35 -12.45 9.45
CA ARG A 311 5.52 -12.27 8.24
C ARG A 311 4.07 -12.05 8.63
N GLY A 312 3.39 -11.13 7.95
CA GLY A 312 1.95 -10.91 8.11
C GLY A 312 1.15 -12.22 8.04
N SER A 313 -0.05 -12.22 8.63
CA SER A 313 -0.97 -13.36 8.62
C SER A 313 -1.42 -13.79 7.22
N ASP A 314 -1.24 -12.90 6.25
CA ASP A 314 -1.48 -13.18 4.84
C ASP A 314 -0.14 -13.45 4.13
N PRO A 315 0.12 -14.70 3.67
CA PRO A 315 1.34 -15.03 2.93
C PRO A 315 1.46 -14.29 1.58
N ASP A 316 0.37 -13.66 1.14
CA ASP A 316 0.27 -12.92 -0.11
C ASP A 316 0.32 -11.39 0.08
N ASN A 317 0.23 -10.88 1.32
CA ASN A 317 0.27 -9.44 1.62
C ASN A 317 1.69 -8.97 2.00
N TYR A 318 2.01 -7.73 1.64
CA TYR A 318 3.36 -7.20 1.67
C TYR A 318 3.94 -7.19 3.10
N GLY A 319 4.90 -8.08 3.33
CA GLY A 319 5.93 -7.92 4.35
C GLY A 319 5.53 -8.22 5.80
N THR A 320 6.13 -7.49 6.74
CA THR A 320 5.95 -7.71 8.19
C THR A 320 4.71 -6.96 8.64
N GLN A 321 4.09 -7.36 9.75
CA GLN A 321 2.93 -6.61 10.26
C GLN A 321 3.26 -5.13 10.58
N GLU A 322 4.53 -4.81 10.75
CA GLU A 322 5.07 -3.45 10.88
C GLU A 322 4.96 -2.61 9.59
N ASP A 323 4.89 -3.23 8.40
CA ASP A 323 4.79 -2.52 7.11
C ASP A 323 3.43 -1.82 6.91
N TYR A 324 2.45 -2.08 7.78
CA TYR A 324 1.18 -1.36 7.84
C TYR A 324 1.29 -0.05 8.64
N VAL A 325 2.41 0.19 9.34
CA VAL A 325 2.64 1.44 10.06
C VAL A 325 3.22 2.46 9.10
N GLN A 326 2.37 3.38 8.65
CA GLN A 326 2.78 4.43 7.72
C GLN A 326 3.62 5.49 8.45
N PHE A 327 4.94 5.37 8.37
CA PHE A 327 5.90 6.29 9.01
C PHE A 327 6.25 7.49 8.12
N ASP A 328 6.97 7.22 7.04
CA ASP A 328 7.28 8.20 5.99
C ASP A 328 7.40 7.46 4.66
N VAL A 329 6.73 7.98 3.64
CA VAL A 329 6.62 7.32 2.34
C VAL A 329 7.99 7.16 1.65
N GLU A 330 8.88 8.15 1.76
CA GLU A 330 10.22 8.09 1.15
C GLU A 330 11.09 6.99 1.78
N GLY A 331 10.81 6.67 3.04
CA GLY A 331 11.52 5.64 3.80
C GLY A 331 11.18 4.21 3.41
N ASP A 332 10.10 3.98 2.64
CA ASP A 332 9.75 2.64 2.19
C ASP A 332 10.65 2.22 1.00
N PRO A 333 11.35 1.08 1.07
CA PRO A 333 12.17 0.58 -0.04
C PRO A 333 11.43 0.42 -1.37
N ARG A 334 10.12 0.22 -1.32
CA ARG A 334 9.26 0.03 -2.50
C ARG A 334 8.87 1.34 -3.14
N TYR A 335 9.03 2.48 -2.48
CA TYR A 335 8.49 3.75 -2.95
C TYR A 335 9.16 4.24 -4.25
N GLU A 336 10.49 4.39 -4.21
CA GLU A 336 11.25 5.01 -5.28
C GLU A 336 11.73 3.98 -6.32
N HIS A 337 11.45 4.27 -7.59
CA HIS A 337 11.99 3.49 -8.70
C HIS A 337 13.42 3.92 -9.01
N ALA A 338 14.25 3.03 -9.55
CA ALA A 338 15.62 3.33 -10.00
C ALA A 338 15.74 4.45 -11.07
N SER A 339 14.62 4.94 -11.61
CA SER A 339 14.58 6.03 -12.58
C SER A 339 14.23 7.32 -11.83
N PRO A 340 15.11 8.33 -11.76
CA PRO A 340 14.88 9.49 -10.90
C PRO A 340 13.59 10.25 -11.24
N GLY A 341 12.96 10.78 -10.19
CA GLY A 341 11.69 11.49 -10.28
C GLY A 341 10.49 10.59 -10.61
N THR A 342 10.62 9.27 -10.48
CA THR A 342 9.49 8.33 -10.65
C THR A 342 9.34 7.39 -9.46
N VAL A 343 8.10 6.97 -9.22
CA VAL A 343 7.74 5.97 -8.21
C VAL A 343 7.49 4.61 -8.86
N THR A 344 7.54 3.56 -8.07
CA THR A 344 7.08 2.23 -8.47
C THR A 344 5.55 2.17 -8.45
N VAL A 345 4.98 1.02 -8.81
CA VAL A 345 3.54 0.77 -8.65
C VAL A 345 3.16 0.80 -7.17
N ASP A 346 3.93 0.14 -6.31
CA ASP A 346 3.72 0.18 -4.85
C ASP A 346 3.91 1.60 -4.28
N GLY A 347 4.84 2.37 -4.83
CA GLY A 347 5.04 3.76 -4.45
C GLY A 347 3.82 4.65 -4.73
N LEU A 348 3.06 4.37 -5.79
CA LEU A 348 1.78 5.04 -6.03
C LEU A 348 0.73 4.69 -4.96
N ALA A 349 0.69 3.43 -4.48
CA ALA A 349 -0.21 3.04 -3.40
C ALA A 349 0.12 3.78 -2.10
N LEU A 350 1.41 3.90 -1.77
CA LEU A 350 1.88 4.66 -0.62
C LEU A 350 1.55 6.16 -0.73
N GLU A 351 1.65 6.75 -1.93
CA GLU A 351 1.21 8.14 -2.17
C GLU A 351 -0.29 8.30 -1.98
N ALA A 352 -1.09 7.35 -2.46
CA ALA A 352 -2.54 7.35 -2.28
C ALA A 352 -2.91 7.27 -0.79
N GLN A 353 -2.23 6.41 -0.03
CA GLN A 353 -2.41 6.26 1.40
C GLN A 353 -2.06 7.55 2.16
N ASP A 354 -0.90 8.16 1.86
CA ASP A 354 -0.46 9.44 2.46
C ASP A 354 -1.42 10.59 2.13
N TYR A 355 -1.98 10.59 0.92
CA TYR A 355 -2.96 11.58 0.50
C TYR A 355 -4.29 11.44 1.25
N GLU A 356 -4.78 10.20 1.44
CA GLU A 356 -5.99 9.94 2.22
C GLU A 356 -5.78 10.26 3.70
N GLY A 357 -4.69 9.78 4.33
CA GLY A 357 -4.41 10.01 5.76
C GLY A 357 -4.39 11.50 6.14
N LYS A 358 -3.70 12.34 5.35
CA LYS A 358 -3.66 13.80 5.56
C LYS A 358 -5.01 14.49 5.37
N SER A 359 -5.93 13.89 4.63
CA SER A 359 -7.28 14.43 4.43
C SER A 359 -8.19 14.17 5.63
N TYR A 360 -7.86 13.17 6.47
CA TYR A 360 -8.62 12.81 7.68
C TYR A 360 -8.07 13.44 8.97
N GLU A 361 -6.78 13.76 9.02
CA GLU A 361 -6.13 14.42 10.18
C GLU A 361 -6.71 15.82 10.50
N SER A 362 -7.52 16.41 9.60
CA SER A 362 -8.19 17.70 9.87
C SER A 362 -9.40 17.62 10.80
N SER A 363 -9.71 16.48 11.44
CA SER A 363 -10.97 16.31 12.19
C SER A 363 -10.88 15.74 13.61
N GLU A 364 -9.71 15.45 14.17
CA GLU A 364 -9.62 14.93 15.55
C GLU A 364 -8.53 15.61 16.39
N GLU A 365 -8.72 16.89 16.68
CA GLU A 365 -8.20 17.48 17.92
C GLU A 365 -9.32 17.47 18.97
N ALA A 366 -9.60 16.29 19.54
CA ALA A 366 -10.51 16.15 20.65
C ALA A 366 -9.73 16.19 21.98
N GLY A 367 -9.96 17.27 22.74
CA GLY A 367 -9.36 17.50 24.04
C GLY A 367 -9.63 16.38 25.04
N ALA A 368 -8.57 15.96 25.72
CA ALA A 368 -8.65 15.17 26.94
C ALA A 368 -7.87 15.86 28.06
N THR A 369 -8.48 15.90 29.23
CA THR A 369 -8.09 16.68 30.40
C THR A 369 -7.15 15.91 31.35
N HIS A 370 -6.14 16.63 31.88
CA HIS A 370 -5.37 16.41 33.12
C HIS A 370 -4.24 15.33 33.22
N SER A 371 -3.26 15.71 34.08
CA SER A 371 -2.08 15.05 34.68
C SER A 371 -0.85 14.73 33.81
N ARG A 372 0.32 15.29 34.19
CA ARG A 372 1.65 14.90 33.69
C ARG A 372 2.12 13.67 34.47
N ASN A 373 2.35 12.54 33.80
CA ASN A 373 3.11 11.46 34.42
C ASN A 373 4.57 11.90 34.58
N VAL A 374 5.04 11.93 35.84
CA VAL A 374 6.41 12.34 36.20
C VAL A 374 7.28 11.10 36.16
N CYS A 375 8.38 11.15 35.39
CA CYS A 375 9.40 10.08 35.43
C CYS A 375 9.87 9.85 36.87
N LEU A 376 9.52 8.69 37.44
CA LEU A 376 9.80 8.33 38.83
C LEU A 376 11.26 7.88 39.05
N VAL A 377 11.95 7.54 37.95
CA VAL A 377 13.32 7.03 38.00
C VAL A 377 14.35 8.19 38.04
N PRO A 378 15.28 8.22 39.00
CA PRO A 378 16.35 9.21 39.03
C PRO A 378 17.30 9.11 37.82
N SER A 379 17.79 10.25 37.33
CA SER A 379 18.67 10.34 36.15
C SER A 379 19.92 9.47 36.26
N TRP A 380 20.56 9.40 37.43
CA TRP A 380 21.77 8.59 37.66
C TRP A 380 21.51 7.10 37.42
N LYS A 381 20.33 6.60 37.83
CA LYS A 381 19.96 5.18 37.70
C LYS A 381 19.67 4.82 36.25
N LEU A 382 19.04 5.72 35.49
CA LEU A 382 18.85 5.58 34.04
C LEU A 382 20.21 5.55 33.31
N MET A 383 21.14 6.41 33.72
CA MET A 383 22.49 6.48 33.14
C MET A 383 23.30 5.19 33.41
N ASP A 384 23.34 4.72 34.65
CA ASP A 384 24.04 3.48 35.00
C ASP A 384 23.46 2.27 34.25
N HIS A 385 22.13 2.23 34.07
CA HIS A 385 21.50 1.20 33.25
C HIS A 385 21.93 1.27 31.78
N ILE A 386 22.01 2.46 31.18
CA ILE A 386 22.49 2.64 29.80
C ILE A 386 23.96 2.24 29.66
N LEU A 387 24.83 2.61 30.62
CA LEU A 387 26.24 2.18 30.62
C LEU A 387 26.37 0.66 30.68
N HIS A 388 25.52 0.02 31.49
CA HIS A 388 25.44 -1.44 31.54
C HIS A 388 25.01 -2.04 30.19
N LEU A 389 23.99 -1.47 29.52
CA LEU A 389 23.58 -1.87 28.17
C LEU A 389 24.70 -1.71 27.13
N GLN A 390 25.62 -0.76 27.35
CA GLN A 390 26.81 -0.53 26.51
C GLN A 390 28.01 -1.42 26.87
N GLY A 391 27.87 -2.32 27.85
CA GLY A 391 28.89 -3.31 28.23
C GLY A 391 29.89 -2.83 29.29
N ALA A 392 29.63 -1.71 29.98
CA ALA A 392 30.47 -1.27 31.10
C ALA A 392 30.40 -2.28 32.26
N THR A 393 31.56 -2.68 32.79
CA THR A 393 31.64 -3.56 33.96
C THR A 393 31.29 -2.80 35.24
N PRO A 394 30.48 -3.37 36.15
CA PRO A 394 30.14 -2.72 37.40
C PRO A 394 31.41 -2.50 38.24
N ASN A 395 31.46 -1.36 38.92
CA ASN A 395 32.53 -1.05 39.85
C ASN A 395 32.45 -2.05 41.03
N LEU A 396 33.58 -2.64 41.41
CA LEU A 396 33.66 -3.79 42.34
C LEU A 396 33.07 -3.55 43.75
N ASN A 397 32.66 -2.32 44.07
CA ASN A 397 32.28 -1.88 45.40
C ASN A 397 30.74 -1.82 45.66
N GLU A 398 29.88 -2.00 44.64
CA GLU A 398 28.41 -2.04 44.84
C GLU A 398 27.73 -3.11 43.95
N PRO A 399 27.33 -4.28 44.49
CA PRO A 399 26.80 -5.40 43.70
C PRO A 399 25.28 -5.37 43.45
N ALA A 400 24.56 -4.29 43.79
CA ALA A 400 23.10 -4.32 43.89
C ALA A 400 22.39 -3.87 42.60
N LYS A 401 21.90 -4.85 41.81
CA LYS A 401 20.86 -4.74 40.75
C LYS A 401 20.97 -3.56 39.77
N PHE A 402 21.83 -3.69 38.75
CA PHE A 402 21.90 -2.74 37.62
C PHE A 402 20.87 -3.02 36.50
N GLU A 403 20.28 -4.21 36.44
CA GLU A 403 19.20 -4.51 35.48
C GLU A 403 17.89 -3.93 36.04
N MET A 404 17.36 -2.91 35.35
CA MET A 404 16.10 -2.27 35.71
C MET A 404 14.94 -3.17 35.26
N GLY A 405 14.14 -3.62 36.22
CA GLY A 405 12.90 -4.34 35.94
C GLY A 405 11.90 -3.44 35.21
N VAL A 406 10.99 -4.05 34.46
CA VAL A 406 9.91 -3.31 33.78
C VAL A 406 9.02 -2.60 34.80
N GLU A 407 8.84 -3.25 35.94
CA GLU A 407 8.04 -2.80 37.07
C GLU A 407 8.63 -1.55 37.74
N GLU A 408 9.91 -1.25 37.52
CA GLU A 408 10.56 -0.04 38.06
C GLU A 408 10.38 1.18 37.17
N LEU A 409 9.89 1.00 35.94
CA LEU A 409 9.67 2.09 34.98
C LEU A 409 8.32 2.78 35.18
N PHE A 410 7.37 2.11 35.80
CA PHE A 410 5.99 2.58 35.92
C PHE A 410 5.63 2.89 37.38
N ASP A 411 4.50 3.58 37.63
CA ASP A 411 4.00 3.80 38.99
C ASP A 411 3.24 2.58 39.51
N ASN A 412 3.60 2.05 40.68
CA ASN A 412 2.98 0.86 41.29
C ASN A 412 1.45 0.98 41.52
N SER A 413 0.87 2.17 41.36
CA SER A 413 -0.58 2.40 41.41
C SER A 413 -1.32 2.05 40.10
N GLU A 414 -0.60 1.88 38.99
CA GLU A 414 -1.16 1.74 37.63
C GLU A 414 -1.30 0.27 37.15
N TYR A 415 -0.71 -0.72 37.86
CA TYR A 415 -0.67 -2.13 37.41
C TYR A 415 -0.40 -3.12 38.55
N SER A 416 -0.71 -4.40 38.31
CA SER A 416 -0.29 -5.52 39.16
C SER A 416 0.95 -6.24 38.61
N LYS A 417 1.78 -6.79 39.49
CA LYS A 417 3.00 -7.53 39.10
C LYS A 417 2.70 -8.73 38.20
N GLU A 418 1.56 -9.37 38.41
CA GLU A 418 1.07 -10.51 37.62
C GLU A 418 0.70 -10.14 36.17
N GLU A 419 0.38 -8.87 35.91
CA GLU A 419 0.09 -8.37 34.55
C GLU A 419 1.36 -8.13 33.72
N LEU A 420 2.47 -7.77 34.37
CA LEU A 420 3.78 -7.55 33.73
C LEU A 420 4.57 -8.86 33.50
N ASP A 421 4.11 -9.98 34.07
CA ASP A 421 4.68 -11.31 33.78
C ASP A 421 4.22 -11.85 32.40
N ASP A 422 3.15 -11.31 31.80
CA ASP A 422 2.70 -11.67 30.45
C ASP A 422 3.40 -10.76 29.39
N PRO A 423 4.20 -11.32 28.47
CA PRO A 423 4.91 -10.54 27.46
C PRO A 423 3.99 -9.74 26.53
N ILE A 424 2.79 -10.24 26.22
CA ILE A 424 1.86 -9.54 25.33
C ILE A 424 1.28 -8.31 26.03
N ARG A 425 0.81 -8.45 27.27
CA ARG A 425 0.37 -7.32 28.09
C ARG A 425 1.48 -6.30 28.30
N THR A 426 2.69 -6.75 28.62
CA THR A 426 3.87 -5.88 28.75
C THR A 426 4.11 -5.03 27.50
N ILE A 427 4.06 -5.64 26.31
CA ILE A 427 4.19 -4.91 25.04
C ILE A 427 3.07 -3.86 24.89
N LEU A 428 1.83 -4.20 25.20
CA LEU A 428 0.69 -3.27 25.13
C LEU A 428 0.82 -2.08 26.09
N TYR A 429 1.33 -2.31 27.31
CA TYR A 429 1.59 -1.23 28.26
C TYR A 429 2.70 -0.30 27.79
N LEU A 430 3.79 -0.86 27.26
CA LEU A 430 4.89 -0.10 26.69
C LEU A 430 4.43 0.74 25.49
N TYR A 431 3.61 0.16 24.60
CA TYR A 431 2.97 0.92 23.52
C TYR A 431 2.10 2.05 24.05
N THR A 432 1.29 1.81 25.07
CA THR A 432 0.38 2.83 25.64
C THR A 432 1.18 4.03 26.16
N HIS A 433 2.27 3.78 26.89
CA HIS A 433 3.14 4.83 27.40
C HIS A 433 3.90 5.58 26.30
N LEU A 434 4.46 4.87 25.32
CA LEU A 434 5.17 5.50 24.19
C LEU A 434 4.22 6.30 23.27
N ASN A 435 2.93 6.01 23.30
CA ASN A 435 1.90 6.75 22.58
C ASN A 435 1.35 7.97 23.36
N ASP A 436 1.67 8.16 24.64
CA ASP A 436 1.17 9.28 25.42
C ASP A 436 1.88 10.60 25.08
N THR A 437 1.21 11.47 24.31
CA THR A 437 1.78 12.72 23.74
C THR A 437 2.08 13.79 24.76
N LYS A 438 1.63 13.61 26.01
CA LYS A 438 1.77 14.62 27.06
C LYS A 438 2.97 14.38 27.98
N SER A 439 3.53 13.17 27.99
CA SER A 439 4.63 12.77 28.90
C SER A 439 5.97 12.55 28.19
N LEU A 440 5.97 12.06 26.96
CA LEU A 440 7.19 11.70 26.21
C LEU A 440 7.36 12.51 24.92
N THR A 441 8.57 12.59 24.41
CA THR A 441 8.83 13.33 23.16
C THR A 441 8.24 12.58 21.97
N ASP A 442 7.55 13.31 21.09
CA ASP A 442 7.17 12.79 19.78
C ASP A 442 8.28 13.07 18.76
N PHE A 443 9.10 12.06 18.49
CA PHE A 443 10.18 12.19 17.51
C PHE A 443 9.67 12.34 16.06
N THR A 444 8.39 12.05 15.77
CA THR A 444 7.84 12.20 14.40
C THR A 444 7.64 13.65 13.98
N LEU A 445 7.63 14.58 14.93
CA LEU A 445 7.39 16.00 14.67
C LEU A 445 8.68 16.79 14.39
N HIS A 446 9.85 16.16 14.49
CA HIS A 446 11.13 16.85 14.49
C HIS A 446 12.18 16.12 13.66
N SER A 447 13.03 16.89 12.98
CA SER A 447 14.11 16.34 12.16
C SER A 447 15.30 15.85 12.97
N GLY A 448 15.42 16.30 14.22
CA GLY A 448 16.52 15.91 15.07
C GLY A 448 16.21 15.94 16.55
N VAL A 449 16.84 15.01 17.27
CA VAL A 449 16.69 14.83 18.72
C VAL A 449 17.17 16.07 19.47
N PHE A 450 18.18 16.77 18.94
CA PHE A 450 18.83 17.88 19.64
C PHE A 450 18.28 19.28 19.33
N GLN A 451 17.39 19.43 18.34
CA GLN A 451 16.75 20.74 18.08
C GLN A 451 15.69 21.12 19.12
N ILE A 452 15.15 20.15 19.85
CA ILE A 452 13.90 20.31 20.62
C ILE A 452 14.16 20.75 22.07
N GLY A 453 15.43 20.71 22.51
CA GLY A 453 15.77 21.02 23.90
C GLY A 453 15.16 20.05 24.91
N ILE A 454 14.98 18.78 24.53
CA ILE A 454 14.37 17.73 25.36
C ILE A 454 15.10 17.65 26.71
N PRO A 455 14.41 17.62 27.87
CA PRO A 455 15.07 17.36 29.14
C PRO A 455 15.83 16.03 29.13
N LEU A 456 17.08 16.03 29.61
CA LEU A 456 17.95 14.85 29.53
C LEU A 456 17.32 13.64 30.24
N LYS A 457 16.71 13.85 31.41
CA LYS A 457 16.03 12.80 32.18
C LYS A 457 14.93 12.11 31.36
N ASP A 458 14.09 12.90 30.70
CA ASP A 458 12.94 12.39 29.93
C ASP A 458 13.41 11.63 28.69
N PHE A 459 14.46 12.15 28.02
CA PHE A 459 15.10 11.46 26.91
C PHE A 459 15.67 10.10 27.35
N LEU A 460 16.48 10.05 28.40
CA LEU A 460 17.06 8.80 28.90
C LEU A 460 15.99 7.80 29.33
N TYR A 461 14.92 8.29 29.97
CA TYR A 461 13.78 7.46 30.35
C TYR A 461 13.10 6.84 29.12
N GLN A 462 12.82 7.62 28.07
CA GLN A 462 12.23 7.13 26.82
C GLN A 462 13.14 6.10 26.11
N ILE A 463 14.46 6.29 26.14
CA ILE A 463 15.45 5.35 25.60
C ILE A 463 15.40 4.02 26.38
N VAL A 464 15.38 4.04 27.71
CA VAL A 464 15.31 2.81 28.52
C VAL A 464 13.98 2.08 28.33
N LEU A 465 12.86 2.82 28.36
CA LEU A 465 11.51 2.29 28.14
C LEU A 465 11.41 1.59 26.78
N THR A 466 11.95 2.23 25.74
CA THR A 466 11.90 1.72 24.38
C THR A 466 12.85 0.53 24.18
N ASN A 467 14.03 0.53 24.81
CA ASN A 467 14.95 -0.60 24.77
C ASN A 467 14.30 -1.86 25.37
N LYS A 468 13.50 -1.69 26.43
CA LYS A 468 12.72 -2.78 26.99
C LYS A 468 11.68 -3.30 25.99
N LEU A 469 10.95 -2.42 25.31
CA LEU A 469 10.03 -2.81 24.23
C LEU A 469 10.75 -3.56 23.11
N ALA A 470 11.89 -3.05 22.61
CA ALA A 470 12.67 -3.70 21.56
C ALA A 470 13.07 -5.14 21.95
N LYS A 471 13.49 -5.34 23.21
CA LYS A 471 13.80 -6.67 23.76
C LYS A 471 12.57 -7.57 23.76
N GLU A 472 11.42 -7.09 24.22
CA GLU A 472 10.17 -7.88 24.22
C GLU A 472 9.68 -8.22 22.80
N LEU A 473 9.74 -7.28 21.86
CA LEU A 473 9.38 -7.51 20.45
C LEU A 473 10.29 -8.54 19.78
N SER A 474 11.60 -8.49 20.07
CA SER A 474 12.56 -9.46 19.53
C SER A 474 12.33 -10.89 20.03
N ASN A 475 11.86 -11.03 21.27
CA ASN A 475 11.61 -12.32 21.91
C ASN A 475 10.20 -12.87 21.63
N ASN A 476 9.25 -12.02 21.25
CA ASN A 476 7.87 -12.40 21.09
C ASN A 476 7.38 -12.27 19.63
N SER A 477 7.46 -13.38 18.91
CA SER A 477 6.94 -13.46 17.55
C SER A 477 5.41 -13.27 17.45
N SER A 478 4.66 -13.27 18.55
CA SER A 478 3.21 -13.03 18.56
C SER A 478 2.84 -11.64 19.05
N ALA A 479 3.79 -10.70 19.08
CA ALA A 479 3.56 -9.33 19.48
C ALA A 479 2.38 -8.69 18.72
N PRO A 480 1.47 -7.98 19.42
CA PRO A 480 0.39 -7.26 18.78
C PRO A 480 0.93 -6.09 17.96
N VAL A 481 0.24 -5.80 16.86
CA VAL A 481 0.48 -4.60 16.02
C VAL A 481 -0.33 -3.42 16.54
N SER A 482 -1.47 -3.72 17.17
CA SER A 482 -2.33 -2.73 17.83
C SER A 482 -1.51 -1.98 18.89
N GLY A 483 -1.25 -0.69 18.65
CA GLY A 483 -0.41 0.17 19.50
C GLY A 483 0.98 0.49 18.93
N LEU A 484 1.44 -0.20 17.87
CA LEU A 484 2.64 0.18 17.13
C LEU A 484 2.31 1.33 16.17
N THR A 485 2.41 2.55 16.66
CA THR A 485 2.17 3.77 15.87
C THR A 485 3.48 4.28 15.24
N PRO A 486 3.42 5.25 14.31
CA PRO A 486 4.62 5.93 13.81
C PRO A 486 5.50 6.49 14.93
N ARG A 487 4.90 6.94 16.04
CA ARG A 487 5.64 7.46 17.19
C ARG A 487 6.40 6.40 17.98
N VAL A 488 5.78 5.25 18.20
CA VAL A 488 6.46 4.11 18.82
C VAL A 488 7.63 3.67 17.94
N LEU A 489 7.41 3.57 16.63
CA LEU A 489 8.45 3.23 15.66
C LEU A 489 9.59 4.26 15.64
N ALA A 490 9.27 5.56 15.70
CA ALA A 490 10.26 6.63 15.81
C ALA A 490 11.15 6.42 17.05
N SER A 491 10.52 6.11 18.18
CA SER A 491 11.23 5.87 19.45
C SER A 491 12.16 4.67 19.33
N LEU A 492 11.68 3.55 18.74
CA LEU A 492 12.49 2.33 18.52
C LEU A 492 13.74 2.64 17.67
N ILE A 493 13.58 3.42 16.60
CA ILE A 493 14.68 3.83 15.73
C ILE A 493 15.70 4.70 16.49
N VAL A 494 15.22 5.73 17.20
CA VAL A 494 16.09 6.64 17.97
C VAL A 494 16.84 5.91 19.08
N GLN A 495 16.16 5.01 19.79
CA GLN A 495 16.75 4.20 20.85
C GLN A 495 17.84 3.26 20.33
N ASP A 496 17.56 2.56 19.23
CA ASP A 496 18.52 1.67 18.59
C ASP A 496 19.77 2.42 18.13
N GLN A 497 19.58 3.54 17.44
CA GLN A 497 20.69 4.40 17.00
C GLN A 497 21.48 4.98 18.17
N TRP A 498 20.79 5.41 19.24
CA TRP A 498 21.46 5.94 20.43
C TRP A 498 22.39 4.90 21.06
N LEU A 499 21.90 3.69 21.33
CA LEU A 499 22.71 2.64 21.96
C LEU A 499 23.84 2.14 21.04
N ALA A 500 23.56 2.05 19.73
CA ALA A 500 24.53 1.57 18.75
C ALA A 500 25.64 2.60 18.46
N ASN A 501 25.28 3.88 18.31
CA ASN A 501 26.16 4.89 17.74
C ASN A 501 26.80 5.83 18.78
N VAL A 502 26.22 5.95 19.97
CA VAL A 502 26.76 6.81 21.03
C VAL A 502 27.52 5.97 22.05
N HIS A 503 28.69 6.41 22.48
CA HIS A 503 29.42 5.86 23.63
C HIS A 503 29.41 6.86 24.78
N LEU A 504 28.94 6.43 25.95
CA LEU A 504 28.98 7.24 27.17
C LEU A 504 30.21 6.88 28.01
N PHE A 505 30.97 7.89 28.43
CA PHE A 505 32.13 7.73 29.30
C PHE A 505 31.85 8.34 30.67
N ARG A 506 32.26 7.63 31.73
CA ARG A 506 32.31 8.12 33.11
C ARG A 506 33.76 8.43 33.47
N GLY A 507 34.05 9.65 33.92
CA GLY A 507 35.43 10.01 34.30
C GLY A 507 35.53 11.20 35.26
N PRO A 508 36.64 11.30 36.02
CA PRO A 508 36.95 12.51 36.77
C PRO A 508 37.27 13.65 35.80
N CYS A 509 36.96 14.90 36.16
CA CYS A 509 37.22 16.08 35.33
C CYS A 509 38.70 16.17 34.94
N SER A 510 39.05 15.75 33.71
CA SER A 510 40.36 16.04 33.14
C SER A 510 40.32 17.47 32.65
N GLY A 511 40.53 18.42 33.56
CA GLY A 511 40.92 19.77 33.19
C GLY A 511 42.27 19.68 32.48
N SER A 512 42.25 19.55 31.15
CA SER A 512 43.40 19.79 30.31
C SER A 512 43.82 21.24 30.56
N ARG A 513 45.00 21.39 31.14
CA ARG A 513 45.64 22.64 31.56
C ARG A 513 46.03 23.56 30.38
N GLU A 514 45.40 23.39 29.22
CA GLU A 514 45.74 24.04 27.94
C GLU A 514 44.62 24.95 27.39
N ALA A 515 43.41 24.94 27.97
CA ALA A 515 42.30 25.81 27.54
C ALA A 515 42.24 27.18 28.29
N ALA A 516 43.32 27.59 28.96
CA ALA A 516 43.36 28.85 29.72
C ALA A 516 43.99 30.04 28.95
N ASN A 517 44.39 29.86 27.68
CA ASN A 517 45.10 30.89 26.92
C ASN A 517 44.41 31.36 25.62
N SER A 518 43.10 31.17 25.48
CA SER A 518 42.30 31.84 24.44
C SER A 518 41.40 32.89 25.09
N ARG A 519 41.83 34.15 25.02
CA ARG A 519 41.04 35.32 25.42
C ARG A 519 39.73 35.38 24.61
N PRO A 520 38.55 35.57 25.23
CA PRO A 520 37.36 35.94 24.50
C PRO A 520 37.42 37.43 24.16
N GLY A 521 37.37 37.74 22.86
CA GLY A 521 37.01 39.06 22.38
C GLY A 521 35.50 39.27 22.50
N GLU A 522 35.14 40.53 22.77
CA GLU A 522 33.84 41.20 22.69
C GLU A 522 32.93 40.59 21.58
N GLU A 523 31.61 40.44 21.72
CA GLU A 523 30.63 41.45 22.13
C GLU A 523 29.18 40.86 22.10
N TYR A 524 28.23 41.63 22.63
CA TYR A 524 26.76 41.57 22.54
C TYR A 524 25.95 40.63 23.47
N GLY A 525 25.29 41.29 24.44
CA GLY A 525 24.41 40.69 25.43
C GLY A 525 22.93 40.63 25.02
N SER A 526 22.18 39.86 25.80
CA SER A 526 20.75 40.02 25.98
C SER A 526 20.38 39.67 27.41
N GLU A 527 19.62 40.56 28.01
CA GLU A 527 19.22 40.68 29.41
C GLU A 527 18.52 39.42 29.96
N ILE A 528 18.96 38.94 31.13
CA ILE A 528 18.17 38.02 31.98
C ILE A 528 17.73 38.82 33.20
N SER A 529 16.42 39.03 33.28
CA SER A 529 15.75 39.72 34.37
C SER A 529 15.79 38.87 35.64
N SER A 530 16.23 39.49 36.73
CA SER A 530 16.43 38.91 38.06
C SER A 530 15.23 39.14 38.97
N THR A 531 14.58 38.09 39.47
CA THR A 531 13.92 37.96 40.80
C THR A 531 13.32 36.55 40.86
N THR A 532 13.59 35.68 41.83
CA THR A 532 13.18 35.77 43.24
C THR A 532 13.98 34.73 44.05
N LEU A 533 14.52 35.12 45.21
CA LEU A 533 15.14 34.25 46.21
C LEU A 533 14.07 33.66 47.13
N VAL A 534 14.03 32.33 47.31
CA VAL A 534 13.83 31.61 48.60
C VAL A 534 14.41 30.19 48.46
N GLY A 535 15.30 29.85 49.41
CA GLY A 535 16.00 28.58 49.69
C GLY A 535 15.74 27.32 48.86
N ASP A 536 16.76 26.87 48.15
CA ASP A 536 17.34 25.52 48.25
C ASP A 536 18.66 25.49 47.46
N GLU A 537 19.70 24.88 48.02
CA GLU A 537 21.01 24.69 47.36
C GLU A 537 20.86 23.68 46.20
N HIS A 538 20.46 24.16 45.02
CA HIS A 538 20.39 23.35 43.81
C HIS A 538 21.73 23.37 43.05
N TYR A 539 22.42 22.23 43.06
CA TYR A 539 23.38 21.87 42.02
C TYR A 539 22.73 22.09 40.65
N ALA A 540 23.44 22.74 39.72
CA ALA A 540 22.91 23.02 38.38
C ALA A 540 22.58 21.71 37.63
N GLU A 541 21.33 21.27 37.71
CA GLU A 541 20.82 20.15 36.92
C GLU A 541 20.96 20.48 35.43
N VAL A 542 21.50 19.52 34.68
CA VAL A 542 21.55 19.60 33.23
C VAL A 542 20.13 19.72 32.67
N LYS A 543 19.85 20.84 31.99
CA LYS A 543 18.49 21.15 31.53
C LYS A 543 18.06 20.39 30.28
N THR A 544 18.98 19.96 29.40
CA THR A 544 18.63 19.38 28.08
C THR A 544 19.55 18.23 27.64
N ALA A 545 19.03 17.32 26.81
CA ALA A 545 19.72 16.16 26.25
C ALA A 545 20.90 16.55 25.35
N SER A 546 20.83 17.69 24.65
CA SER A 546 21.90 18.19 23.78
C SER A 546 23.19 18.54 24.53
N SER A 547 23.09 18.87 25.82
CA SER A 547 24.25 19.27 26.64
C SER A 547 25.29 18.15 26.85
N ILE A 548 24.89 16.87 26.75
CA ILE A 548 25.80 15.72 26.93
C ILE A 548 26.90 15.63 25.86
N PHE A 549 26.66 16.32 24.74
CA PHE A 549 27.60 16.44 23.62
C PHE A 549 28.39 17.76 23.65
N ALA A 550 27.91 18.76 24.40
CA ALA A 550 28.52 20.08 24.52
C ALA A 550 29.64 20.14 25.57
N GLY A 551 29.75 19.15 26.46
CA GLY A 551 30.80 19.09 27.48
C GLY A 551 30.53 18.07 28.58
N THR A 552 31.38 18.09 29.60
CA THR A 552 31.29 17.21 30.77
C THR A 552 30.08 17.56 31.64
N ILE A 553 29.14 16.62 31.80
CA ILE A 553 27.96 16.74 32.69
C ILE A 553 28.32 16.30 34.11
N PRO A 554 28.10 17.12 35.15
CA PRO A 554 28.33 16.68 36.53
C PRO A 554 27.28 15.65 36.97
N ILE A 555 27.72 14.57 37.62
CA ILE A 555 26.81 13.62 38.28
C ILE A 555 26.26 14.26 39.56
N PRO A 556 24.93 14.24 39.80
CA PRO A 556 24.40 14.54 41.12
C PRO A 556 24.98 13.53 42.11
N SER A 557 25.85 13.97 43.02
CA SER A 557 26.49 13.12 44.01
C SER A 557 25.43 12.43 44.87
N HIS A 558 25.66 11.15 45.16
CA HIS A 558 24.83 10.31 46.03
C HIS A 558 24.73 10.95 47.43
N GLY A 559 23.72 11.80 47.64
CA GLY A 559 23.47 12.43 48.93
C GLY A 559 22.93 11.40 49.89
N LEU A 560 23.74 11.04 50.90
CA LEU A 560 23.34 10.37 52.13
C LEU A 560 22.10 11.06 52.74
N ILE A 561 20.91 10.60 52.38
CA ILE A 561 19.73 10.80 53.21
C ILE A 561 19.88 9.80 54.36
N ASN A 562 20.24 10.30 55.54
CA ASN A 562 20.44 9.63 56.83
C ASN A 562 21.90 9.33 57.21
N SER A 563 22.52 10.27 57.91
CA SER A 563 22.78 10.09 59.34
C SER A 563 23.27 11.41 59.91
N GLY A 564 22.49 12.01 60.82
CA GLY A 564 23.02 13.05 61.68
C GLY A 564 24.14 12.45 62.52
N LEU A 565 25.38 12.87 62.27
CA LEU A 565 26.49 12.92 63.23
C LEU A 565 27.63 13.68 62.55
N SER A 566 27.95 14.82 63.14
CA SER A 566 29.09 15.66 62.82
C SER A 566 30.40 14.88 63.02
N HIS A 567 31.16 14.66 61.96
CA HIS A 567 32.62 14.72 62.03
C HIS A 567 33.23 15.02 60.66
N SER A 568 33.93 16.15 60.61
CA SER A 568 34.80 16.59 59.54
C SER A 568 35.88 15.56 59.21
N SER A 569 35.84 15.01 58.01
CA SER A 569 37.04 14.49 57.35
C SER A 569 36.99 14.92 55.89
N ASN A 570 38.04 15.62 55.46
CA ASN A 570 38.29 16.00 54.07
C ASN A 570 38.36 14.73 53.21
N TYR A 571 37.25 14.31 52.64
CA TYR A 571 37.24 13.53 51.42
C TYR A 571 37.03 14.52 50.28
N ASP A 572 38.04 14.66 49.40
CA ASP A 572 37.85 15.25 48.08
C ASP A 572 36.71 14.50 47.39
N ILE A 573 35.50 15.07 47.39
CA ILE A 573 34.39 14.58 46.56
C ILE A 573 34.81 14.90 45.13
N LYS A 574 35.47 13.94 44.47
CA LYS A 574 35.76 14.04 43.04
C LYS A 574 34.42 14.03 42.32
N GLN A 575 34.00 15.22 41.89
CA GLN A 575 32.83 15.36 41.04
C GLN A 575 33.10 14.58 39.75
N GLU A 576 32.33 13.52 39.55
CA GLU A 576 32.40 12.69 38.35
C GLU A 576 31.61 13.37 37.23
N TYR A 577 32.07 13.17 36.00
CA TYR A 577 31.44 13.74 34.83
C TYR A 577 31.18 12.69 33.75
N PHE A 578 30.13 12.93 32.95
CA PHE A 578 29.85 12.18 31.74
C PHE A 578 30.17 12.97 30.49
N HIS A 579 30.73 12.31 29.48
CA HIS A 579 30.79 12.82 28.12
C HIS A 579 30.38 11.74 27.12
N ALA A 580 29.77 12.17 26.02
CA ALA A 580 29.40 11.29 24.93
C ALA A 580 30.40 11.38 23.76
N ASP A 581 30.55 10.29 23.01
CA ASP A 581 31.41 10.19 21.83
C ASP A 581 30.72 9.38 20.73
N SER A 582 30.92 9.76 19.47
CA SER A 582 30.32 9.09 18.32
C SER A 582 31.18 7.89 17.92
N LYS A 583 30.56 6.72 17.85
CA LYS A 583 31.18 5.48 17.35
C LYS A 583 31.19 5.40 15.82
N VAL A 584 30.43 6.27 15.16
CA VAL A 584 30.15 6.19 13.71
C VAL A 584 30.64 7.41 12.94
N ILE A 585 31.39 8.32 13.57
CA ILE A 585 31.80 9.60 12.95
C ILE A 585 32.50 9.40 11.60
N ASP A 586 33.46 8.48 11.51
CA ASP A 586 34.19 8.20 10.27
C ASP A 586 33.26 7.69 9.16
N GLN A 587 32.32 6.80 9.53
CA GLN A 587 31.29 6.30 8.61
C GLN A 587 30.35 7.42 8.16
N GLN A 588 30.00 8.36 9.04
CA GLN A 588 29.11 9.48 8.72
C GLN A 588 29.81 10.55 7.85
N LEU A 589 31.10 10.80 8.08
CA LEU A 589 31.92 11.66 7.21
C LEU A 589 32.11 11.03 5.82
N SER A 590 32.43 9.73 5.76
CA SER A 590 32.49 8.97 4.50
C SER A 590 31.15 8.98 3.76
N GLY A 591 30.04 8.83 4.48
CA GLY A 591 28.70 8.91 3.92
C GLY A 591 28.36 10.29 3.36
N LEU A 592 28.76 11.37 4.05
CA LEU A 592 28.59 12.74 3.57
C LEU A 592 29.36 12.98 2.26
N LEU A 593 30.60 12.49 2.18
CA LEU A 593 31.41 12.57 0.97
C LEU A 593 30.79 11.76 -0.18
N ALA A 594 30.36 10.53 0.08
CA ALA A 594 29.68 9.70 -0.91
C ALA A 594 28.40 10.37 -1.45
N PHE A 595 27.66 11.08 -0.58
CA PHE A 595 26.47 11.84 -0.97
C PHE A 595 26.83 13.02 -1.87
N ALA A 596 27.83 13.82 -1.46
CA ALA A 596 28.34 14.96 -2.23
C ALA A 596 28.89 14.53 -3.59
N GLU A 597 29.66 13.45 -3.65
CA GLU A 597 30.21 12.89 -4.89
C GLU A 597 29.11 12.37 -5.81
N HIS A 598 28.11 11.67 -5.26
CA HIS A 598 27.02 11.12 -6.05
C HIS A 598 26.17 12.23 -6.67
N LEU A 599 25.84 13.28 -5.92
CA LEU A 599 25.13 14.46 -6.43
C LEU A 599 26.02 15.41 -7.25
N GLU A 600 27.32 15.12 -7.38
CA GLU A 600 28.30 16.00 -8.02
C GLU A 600 28.24 17.44 -7.47
N TRP A 601 28.25 17.54 -6.14
CA TRP A 601 28.17 18.79 -5.39
C TRP A 601 29.13 19.85 -5.93
N GLU A 602 28.66 21.09 -6.13
CA GLU A 602 29.45 22.17 -6.74
C GLU A 602 30.70 22.50 -5.91
N TYR A 603 30.60 22.41 -4.57
CA TYR A 603 31.68 22.70 -3.64
C TYR A 603 32.26 21.43 -3.01
N LEU A 604 32.38 20.35 -3.79
CA LEU A 604 32.85 19.05 -3.31
C LEU A 604 34.23 19.14 -2.63
N ASP A 605 35.15 19.94 -3.16
CA ASP A 605 36.50 20.08 -2.59
C ASP A 605 36.47 20.74 -1.20
N GLU A 606 35.57 21.72 -0.98
CA GLU A 606 35.36 22.33 0.34
C GLU A 606 34.82 21.29 1.34
N THR A 607 33.92 20.42 0.90
CA THR A 607 33.37 19.35 1.74
C THR A 607 34.44 18.32 2.10
N LYS A 608 35.36 17.99 1.17
CA LYS A 608 36.51 17.10 1.43
C LYS A 608 37.43 17.68 2.49
N GLU A 609 37.82 18.94 2.35
CA GLU A 609 38.67 19.63 3.33
C GLU A 609 37.99 19.68 4.71
N PHE A 610 36.68 19.98 4.75
CA PHE A 610 35.91 19.96 5.99
C PHE A 610 35.93 18.57 6.66
N ALA A 611 35.73 17.50 5.89
CA ALA A 611 35.73 16.13 6.43
C ALA A 611 37.11 15.75 7.00
N GLU A 612 38.19 16.14 6.35
CA GLU A 612 39.56 15.93 6.84
C GLU A 612 39.80 16.67 8.16
N GLN A 613 39.40 17.95 8.25
CA GLN A 613 39.52 18.74 9.47
C GLN A 613 38.64 18.20 10.61
N ALA A 614 37.43 17.76 10.30
CA ALA A 614 36.49 17.21 11.27
C ALA A 614 36.98 15.88 11.87
N SER A 615 37.74 15.06 11.15
CA SER A 615 38.21 13.76 11.64
C SER A 615 39.00 13.82 12.96
N TRP A 616 39.76 14.90 13.19
CA TRP A 616 40.59 15.07 14.40
C TRP A 616 39.91 15.86 15.52
N GLY A 617 38.79 16.53 15.24
CA GLY A 617 38.20 17.53 16.15
C GLY A 617 36.68 17.68 16.03
N TYR A 618 35.95 16.66 15.58
CA TYR A 618 34.54 16.75 15.18
C TYR A 618 33.64 17.46 16.20
N LYS A 619 33.87 17.26 17.51
CA LYS A 619 33.08 17.89 18.58
C LYS A 619 33.10 19.42 18.55
N SER A 620 34.16 20.08 18.08
CA SER A 620 34.15 21.54 17.93
C SER A 620 33.41 22.01 16.68
N PHE A 621 33.50 21.25 15.59
CA PHE A 621 32.88 21.58 14.31
C PHE A 621 31.36 21.39 14.32
N PHE A 622 30.87 20.33 14.96
CA PHE A 622 29.45 19.97 14.91
C PHE A 622 28.58 20.69 15.95
N ARG A 623 29.18 21.37 16.94
CA ARG A 623 28.48 22.10 18.04
C ARG A 623 27.54 23.21 17.59
N VAL A 624 27.75 23.78 16.41
CA VAL A 624 27.07 25.00 15.97
C VAL A 624 25.65 24.73 15.47
N SER A 625 25.34 23.48 15.09
CA SER A 625 24.01 23.11 14.59
C SER A 625 23.59 21.72 15.06
N GLY A 626 22.39 21.64 15.65
CA GLY A 626 21.81 20.39 16.15
C GLY A 626 21.66 19.32 15.07
N LEU A 627 21.30 19.69 13.84
CA LEU A 627 21.14 18.74 12.72
C LEU A 627 22.45 18.09 12.31
N VAL A 628 23.52 18.90 12.30
CA VAL A 628 24.84 18.44 11.91
C VAL A 628 25.45 17.60 13.04
N THR A 629 25.15 17.94 14.30
CA THR A 629 25.43 17.05 15.46
C THR A 629 24.70 15.72 15.32
N ASP A 630 23.38 15.71 15.10
CA ASP A 630 22.61 14.49 14.89
C ASP A 630 23.23 13.59 13.80
N TRP A 631 23.62 14.17 12.66
CA TRP A 631 24.29 13.44 11.57
C TRP A 631 25.59 12.80 12.05
N SER A 632 26.44 13.56 12.75
CA SER A 632 27.74 13.09 13.24
C SER A 632 27.65 11.92 14.22
N TYR A 633 26.53 11.79 14.93
CA TYR A 633 26.21 10.66 15.82
C TYR A 633 25.31 9.60 15.17
N GLY A 634 24.95 9.75 13.88
CA GLY A 634 24.08 8.82 13.17
C GLY A 634 22.67 8.70 13.76
N LEU A 635 22.16 9.78 14.37
CA LEU A 635 20.84 9.84 14.97
C LEU A 635 19.84 10.44 13.97
N THR A 636 19.24 9.61 13.14
CA THR A 636 18.44 10.07 11.99
C THR A 636 17.25 9.17 11.70
N LEU A 637 16.05 9.75 11.66
CA LEU A 637 14.85 9.03 11.24
C LEU A 637 14.85 8.82 9.71
N PRO A 638 14.21 7.74 9.21
CA PRO A 638 14.19 7.40 7.79
C PRO A 638 13.40 8.38 6.93
N GLY A 639 13.53 8.23 5.62
CA GLY A 639 12.80 9.02 4.63
C GLY A 639 13.12 10.51 4.70
N LYS A 640 12.09 11.36 4.75
CA LYS A 640 12.25 12.82 4.61
C LYS A 640 13.22 13.46 5.62
N TRP A 641 13.35 12.89 6.82
CA TRP A 641 14.20 13.43 7.89
C TRP A 641 15.68 13.18 7.63
N MET A 642 16.01 12.00 7.10
CA MET A 642 17.34 11.67 6.60
C MET A 642 17.75 12.62 5.48
N SER A 643 16.88 12.78 4.48
CA SER A 643 17.10 13.67 3.34
C SER A 643 17.37 15.11 3.79
N PHE A 644 16.58 15.61 4.72
CA PHE A 644 16.74 16.96 5.26
C PHE A 644 18.07 17.14 5.99
N LYS A 645 18.43 16.19 6.85
CA LYS A 645 19.62 16.27 7.71
C LYS A 645 20.93 16.15 6.95
N ILE A 646 21.00 15.23 5.99
CA ILE A 646 22.22 15.06 5.19
C ILE A 646 22.50 16.29 4.32
N MET A 647 21.46 16.91 3.75
CA MET A 647 21.63 18.16 2.99
C MET A 647 21.99 19.34 3.88
N ALA A 648 21.37 19.49 5.05
CA ALA A 648 21.76 20.51 6.02
C ALA A 648 23.23 20.38 6.45
N THR A 649 23.71 19.14 6.59
CA THR A 649 25.13 18.84 6.89
C THR A 649 26.03 19.18 5.71
N LEU A 650 25.62 18.86 4.48
CA LEU A 650 26.37 19.19 3.27
C LEU A 650 26.52 20.70 3.11
N ILE A 651 25.43 21.45 3.27
CA ILE A 651 25.43 22.93 3.21
C ILE A 651 26.34 23.53 4.28
N TYR A 652 26.35 22.96 5.49
CA TYR A 652 27.23 23.40 6.56
C TYR A 652 28.71 23.07 6.29
N SER A 653 28.99 21.97 5.59
CA SER A 653 30.37 21.53 5.34
C SER A 653 31.16 22.51 4.47
N SER A 654 30.51 23.14 3.49
CA SER A 654 31.14 24.06 2.53
C SER A 654 31.06 25.52 3.02
N PRO A 655 32.17 26.25 3.25
CA PRO A 655 32.16 27.67 3.58
C PRO A 655 31.31 28.52 2.61
N SER A 656 31.30 28.18 1.32
CA SER A 656 30.53 28.89 0.29
C SER A 656 29.00 28.82 0.50
N THR A 657 28.50 27.79 1.20
CA THR A 657 27.06 27.62 1.46
C THR A 657 26.69 27.70 2.94
N ARG A 658 27.66 27.64 3.86
CA ARG A 658 27.41 27.56 5.31
C ARG A 658 26.50 28.67 5.84
N GLN A 659 26.57 29.86 5.24
CA GLN A 659 25.79 31.03 5.65
C GLN A 659 24.28 30.88 5.38
N LEU A 660 23.87 30.00 4.46
CA LEU A 660 22.44 29.69 4.23
C LEU A 660 21.76 29.12 5.48
N GLY A 661 22.52 28.43 6.35
CA GLY A 661 21.94 27.62 7.41
C GLY A 661 21.07 26.48 6.85
N PRO A 662 20.31 25.77 7.72
CA PRO A 662 19.38 24.73 7.29
C PRO A 662 18.15 25.32 6.57
N ALA A 663 17.56 24.54 5.66
CA ALA A 663 16.31 24.90 4.98
C ALA A 663 15.16 25.10 5.97
N GLN A 664 14.18 25.93 5.59
CA GLN A 664 13.02 26.22 6.45
C GLN A 664 11.97 25.11 6.37
N ASP A 665 11.77 24.53 5.19
CA ASP A 665 10.88 23.40 4.95
C ASP A 665 11.66 22.23 4.35
N TYR A 666 11.14 21.02 4.52
CA TYR A 666 11.76 19.81 4.00
C TYR A 666 11.68 19.72 2.47
N ASP A 667 10.69 20.35 1.84
CA ASP A 667 10.48 20.38 0.39
C ASP A 667 11.31 21.45 -0.34
N ASP A 668 12.05 22.30 0.39
CA ASP A 668 12.89 23.34 -0.21
C ASP A 668 14.03 22.72 -1.04
N GLY A 669 14.18 23.19 -2.28
CA GLY A 669 15.34 22.92 -3.13
C GLY A 669 16.49 23.88 -2.88
N VAL A 670 17.65 23.60 -3.46
CA VAL A 670 18.86 24.43 -3.34
C VAL A 670 19.29 24.87 -4.74
N SER A 671 19.44 26.18 -4.94
CA SER A 671 20.10 26.77 -6.10
C SER A 671 21.53 27.15 -5.74
N LEU A 672 22.47 26.70 -6.54
CA LEU A 672 23.86 27.16 -6.54
C LEU A 672 24.13 27.92 -7.85
N PRO A 673 25.29 28.59 -8.00
CA PRO A 673 25.61 29.35 -9.20
C PRO A 673 25.53 28.54 -10.50
N THR A 674 25.99 27.27 -10.49
CA THR A 674 26.07 26.44 -11.70
C THR A 674 25.12 25.25 -11.71
N LYS A 675 24.63 24.84 -10.54
CA LYS A 675 23.81 23.64 -10.36
C LYS A 675 22.61 23.91 -9.45
N SER A 676 21.60 23.05 -9.52
CA SER A 676 20.48 23.05 -8.59
C SER A 676 20.13 21.63 -8.10
N TYR A 677 19.44 21.53 -6.96
CA TYR A 677 19.13 20.26 -6.31
C TYR A 677 17.71 20.33 -5.74
N PHE A 678 16.92 19.29 -5.97
CA PHE A 678 15.51 19.28 -5.57
C PHE A 678 15.11 17.99 -4.88
N ARG A 679 14.13 18.08 -3.98
CA ARG A 679 13.56 16.91 -3.33
C ARG A 679 12.77 16.07 -4.32
N LEU A 680 12.87 14.74 -4.17
CA LEU A 680 12.27 13.78 -5.10
C LEU A 680 10.75 13.94 -5.23
N ARG A 681 10.06 14.35 -4.16
CA ARG A 681 8.60 14.51 -4.08
C ARG A 681 8.08 15.85 -4.58
N THR A 682 8.95 16.77 -4.94
CA THR A 682 8.56 18.08 -5.48
C THR A 682 8.34 18.01 -6.98
N VAL A 683 7.56 18.95 -7.53
CA VAL A 683 7.36 19.05 -8.98
C VAL A 683 8.69 19.19 -9.74
N MET A 684 9.65 19.93 -9.17
CA MET A 684 10.98 20.11 -9.76
C MET A 684 11.74 18.79 -9.81
N GLY A 685 11.81 18.05 -8.70
CA GLY A 685 12.45 16.74 -8.66
C GLY A 685 11.80 15.75 -9.63
N ARG A 686 10.46 15.71 -9.66
CA ARG A 686 9.72 14.80 -10.53
C ARG A 686 9.88 15.13 -12.01
N VAL A 687 9.92 16.40 -12.41
CA VAL A 687 10.08 16.80 -13.81
C VAL A 687 11.54 16.68 -14.26
N LEU A 688 12.48 17.21 -13.48
CA LEU A 688 13.90 17.26 -13.84
C LEU A 688 14.66 15.94 -13.64
N GLY A 689 14.11 14.99 -12.89
CA GLY A 689 14.77 13.70 -12.65
C GLY A 689 15.05 12.87 -13.92
N CYS A 690 14.41 13.18 -15.05
CA CYS A 690 14.74 12.53 -16.32
C CYS A 690 15.91 13.17 -17.09
N HIS A 691 16.47 14.28 -16.61
CA HIS A 691 17.64 14.89 -17.23
C HIS A 691 18.83 13.90 -17.19
N PRO A 692 19.61 13.75 -18.28
CA PRO A 692 20.67 12.74 -18.37
C PRO A 692 21.71 12.79 -17.24
N ASP A 693 22.03 13.99 -16.75
CA ASP A 693 23.03 14.19 -15.69
C ASP A 693 22.44 14.04 -14.28
N CYS A 694 21.11 14.03 -14.13
CA CYS A 694 20.46 13.94 -12.83
C CYS A 694 20.56 12.53 -12.24
N LYS A 695 20.94 12.47 -10.96
CA LYS A 695 20.96 11.25 -10.14
C LYS A 695 20.00 11.39 -8.97
N SER A 696 19.66 10.27 -8.33
CA SER A 696 18.85 10.27 -7.11
C SER A 696 19.57 9.55 -5.97
N VAL A 697 19.65 10.18 -4.80
CA VAL A 697 20.20 9.59 -3.59
C VAL A 697 19.56 10.22 -2.36
N CYS A 698 19.17 9.41 -1.37
CA CYS A 698 18.56 9.87 -0.11
C CYS A 698 17.49 10.96 -0.32
N GLY A 699 16.61 10.76 -1.30
CA GLY A 699 15.48 11.64 -1.59
C GLY A 699 15.81 12.99 -2.24
N TRP A 700 17.04 13.16 -2.72
CA TRP A 700 17.49 14.32 -3.49
C TRP A 700 17.77 13.94 -4.94
N ILE A 701 17.39 14.85 -5.84
CA ILE A 701 17.64 14.79 -7.27
C ILE A 701 18.61 15.89 -7.65
N GLY A 702 19.72 15.51 -8.29
CA GLY A 702 20.72 16.43 -8.82
C GLY A 702 21.96 15.71 -9.38
N PRO A 703 22.90 16.44 -9.99
CA PRO A 703 22.83 17.89 -10.23
C PRO A 703 21.83 18.23 -11.34
N CYS A 704 20.92 19.17 -11.06
CA CYS A 704 20.02 19.75 -12.05
C CYS A 704 20.67 21.01 -12.67
N PRO A 705 20.25 21.41 -13.88
CA PRO A 705 20.70 22.66 -14.51
C PRO A 705 20.47 23.91 -13.64
N PRO A 706 21.22 25.00 -13.87
CA PRO A 706 21.11 26.22 -13.08
C PRO A 706 19.76 26.93 -13.29
N ILE A 707 19.36 27.69 -12.29
CA ILE A 707 18.07 28.37 -12.24
C ILE A 707 18.20 29.83 -12.69
N ASN A 708 17.30 30.27 -13.56
CA ASN A 708 17.16 31.65 -13.96
C ASN A 708 16.08 32.36 -13.13
N PHE A 709 16.49 33.29 -12.26
CA PHE A 709 15.55 34.08 -11.47
C PHE A 709 15.06 35.29 -12.27
N ILE A 710 13.77 35.32 -12.59
CA ILE A 710 13.14 36.47 -13.25
C ILE A 710 12.85 37.52 -12.16
N LEU A 711 13.76 38.48 -12.02
CA LEU A 711 13.62 39.60 -11.08
C LEU A 711 13.13 40.86 -11.80
N SER A 712 12.23 41.62 -11.19
CA SER A 712 11.72 42.89 -11.72
C SER A 712 12.76 44.02 -11.77
N ARG A 713 14.00 43.80 -11.28
CA ARG A 713 15.12 44.76 -11.33
C ARG A 713 16.42 44.06 -11.73
N PRO A 714 17.28 44.71 -12.55
CA PRO A 714 18.58 44.16 -12.91
C PRO A 714 19.52 44.20 -11.70
N ALA A 715 19.82 43.05 -11.11
CA ALA A 715 20.86 42.93 -10.09
C ALA A 715 22.21 42.64 -10.74
N SER A 716 23.24 43.36 -10.31
CA SER A 716 24.64 43.07 -10.62
C SER A 716 25.02 41.66 -10.15
N ALA A 717 25.65 40.90 -11.04
CA ALA A 717 25.83 39.47 -10.94
C ALA A 717 26.85 39.02 -9.88
N SER A 718 26.34 38.42 -8.81
CA SER A 718 26.82 37.13 -8.30
C SER A 718 25.59 36.30 -7.91
N VAL A 719 25.41 35.13 -8.53
CA VAL A 719 24.31 34.21 -8.18
C VAL A 719 24.67 33.56 -6.86
N GLU A 720 24.28 34.19 -5.75
CA GLU A 720 24.51 33.61 -4.42
C GLU A 720 23.69 32.32 -4.24
N PRO A 721 24.21 31.33 -3.49
CA PRO A 721 23.46 30.16 -3.09
C PRO A 721 22.15 30.51 -2.36
N LYS A 722 21.02 29.91 -2.77
CA LYS A 722 19.68 30.23 -2.23
C LYS A 722 18.79 28.99 -2.13
N TYR A 723 17.92 28.95 -1.13
CA TYR A 723 16.82 27.98 -1.08
C TYR A 723 15.69 28.38 -2.04
N ILE A 724 15.05 27.37 -2.63
CA ILE A 724 13.93 27.52 -3.56
C ILE A 724 12.73 26.76 -3.02
N ARG A 725 11.60 27.47 -2.84
CA ARG A 725 10.29 26.86 -2.66
C ARG A 725 9.43 27.08 -3.88
N VAL A 726 9.07 26.02 -4.60
CA VAL A 726 8.18 26.09 -5.76
C VAL A 726 6.75 25.80 -5.31
N LYS A 727 5.82 26.71 -5.64
CA LYS A 727 4.39 26.50 -5.40
C LYS A 727 3.81 25.61 -6.50
N ALA A 728 3.30 24.45 -6.11
CA ALA A 728 2.59 23.54 -7.00
C ALA A 728 1.49 22.80 -6.25
N GLU A 729 0.30 22.74 -6.84
CA GLU A 729 -0.86 22.04 -6.25
C GLU A 729 -0.68 20.52 -6.30
N LYS A 730 -1.09 19.81 -5.24
CA LYS A 730 -1.05 18.35 -5.24
C LYS A 730 -2.13 17.78 -6.17
N VAL A 731 -1.74 16.81 -6.99
CA VAL A 731 -2.69 16.03 -7.82
C VAL A 731 -3.11 14.80 -7.02
N PRO A 732 -4.43 14.50 -6.91
CA PRO A 732 -4.88 13.25 -6.29
C PRO A 732 -4.16 12.05 -6.92
N PRO A 733 -3.52 11.16 -6.14
CA PRO A 733 -2.75 10.04 -6.70
C PRO A 733 -3.61 9.11 -7.55
N LEU A 734 -4.85 8.87 -7.11
CA LEU A 734 -5.83 8.03 -7.80
C LEU A 734 -6.96 8.89 -8.34
N ARG A 735 -7.23 8.74 -9.64
CA ARG A 735 -8.40 9.36 -10.29
C ARG A 735 -9.72 8.63 -9.97
N TYR A 736 -9.61 7.35 -9.62
CA TYR A 736 -10.74 6.48 -9.31
C TYR A 736 -10.50 5.83 -7.94
N PRO A 737 -11.55 5.62 -7.14
CA PRO A 737 -11.40 4.99 -5.84
C PRO A 737 -10.78 3.58 -6.00
N PRO A 738 -9.88 3.19 -5.08
CA PRO A 738 -9.31 1.85 -5.06
C PRO A 738 -10.41 0.80 -4.84
N ARG A 739 -10.18 -0.43 -5.33
CA ARG A 739 -11.20 -1.49 -5.32
C ARG A 739 -11.35 -2.10 -3.94
N THR A 740 -12.58 -2.32 -3.49
CA THR A 740 -12.84 -3.01 -2.22
C THR A 740 -12.85 -4.53 -2.40
N SER A 741 -12.49 -5.26 -1.35
CA SER A 741 -12.42 -6.73 -1.34
C SER A 741 -13.75 -7.42 -1.72
N GLY A 742 -14.89 -6.77 -1.48
CA GLY A 742 -16.23 -7.28 -1.82
C GLY A 742 -16.61 -7.22 -3.31
N HIS A 743 -15.89 -6.43 -4.13
CA HIS A 743 -16.20 -6.21 -5.55
C HIS A 743 -14.97 -6.37 -6.48
N ALA A 744 -13.87 -6.93 -5.96
CA ALA A 744 -12.58 -6.91 -6.64
C ALA A 744 -12.56 -7.62 -8.00
N ILE A 745 -13.36 -8.68 -8.18
CA ILE A 745 -13.39 -9.48 -9.42
C ILE A 745 -14.13 -8.74 -10.54
N ASP A 746 -15.20 -8.03 -10.18
CA ASP A 746 -16.16 -7.43 -11.12
C ASP A 746 -15.71 -6.07 -11.68
N GLN A 747 -14.47 -5.64 -11.39
CA GLN A 747 -13.94 -4.34 -11.82
C GLN A 747 -12.47 -4.37 -12.27
N THR A 748 -11.89 -5.56 -12.47
CA THR A 748 -10.51 -5.70 -13.00
C THR A 748 -10.38 -5.22 -14.45
N TYR A 749 -9.14 -4.96 -14.93
CA TYR A 749 -8.91 -4.77 -16.37
C TYR A 749 -9.55 -5.93 -17.15
N TYR A 750 -9.46 -7.17 -16.65
CA TYR A 750 -10.14 -8.31 -17.26
C TYR A 750 -11.65 -8.15 -17.29
N HIS A 751 -12.30 -7.66 -16.24
CA HIS A 751 -13.73 -7.34 -16.31
C HIS A 751 -14.03 -6.31 -17.42
N TYR A 752 -13.25 -5.22 -17.52
CA TYR A 752 -13.41 -4.26 -18.62
C TYR A 752 -13.09 -4.86 -19.99
N GLN A 753 -12.12 -5.78 -20.06
CA GLN A 753 -11.72 -6.49 -21.26
C GLN A 753 -12.84 -7.43 -21.70
N PHE A 754 -13.40 -8.22 -20.79
CA PHE A 754 -14.53 -9.11 -21.03
C PHE A 754 -15.79 -8.32 -21.37
N LYS A 755 -16.04 -7.17 -20.73
CA LYS A 755 -17.15 -6.29 -21.09
C LYS A 755 -16.99 -5.68 -22.49
N SER A 756 -15.78 -5.29 -22.87
CA SER A 756 -15.50 -4.69 -24.19
C SER A 756 -15.41 -5.72 -25.31
N MET A 757 -14.96 -6.93 -24.99
CA MET A 757 -14.88 -8.05 -25.93
C MET A 757 -16.15 -8.89 -25.93
N GLY A 758 -17.06 -8.71 -24.98
CA GLY A 758 -18.27 -9.51 -24.82
C GLY A 758 -19.17 -9.46 -26.05
N GLN A 759 -20.00 -10.49 -26.16
CA GLN A 759 -20.99 -10.61 -27.22
C GLN A 759 -21.91 -9.37 -27.20
N GLN A 760 -22.06 -8.70 -28.34
CA GLN A 760 -23.00 -7.58 -28.44
C GLN A 760 -24.44 -8.11 -28.48
N ALA A 761 -25.40 -7.28 -28.06
CA ALA A 761 -26.81 -7.70 -27.90
C ALA A 761 -27.47 -8.19 -29.21
N ASP A 762 -26.96 -7.74 -30.35
CA ASP A 762 -27.40 -8.06 -31.71
C ASP A 762 -26.51 -9.11 -32.42
N GLU A 763 -25.42 -9.53 -31.79
CA GLU A 763 -24.46 -10.46 -32.38
C GLU A 763 -24.88 -11.92 -32.19
N VAL A 764 -24.69 -12.76 -33.20
CA VAL A 764 -24.96 -14.20 -33.10
C VAL A 764 -23.85 -14.89 -32.31
N THR A 765 -24.19 -15.63 -31.25
CA THR A 765 -23.23 -16.29 -30.34
C THR A 765 -22.19 -17.15 -31.06
N SER A 766 -22.59 -17.88 -32.10
CA SER A 766 -21.66 -18.71 -32.89
C SER A 766 -20.65 -17.88 -33.70
N GLU A 767 -21.02 -16.68 -34.13
CA GLU A 767 -20.11 -15.77 -34.86
C GLU A 767 -19.16 -15.07 -33.91
N TYR A 768 -19.66 -14.65 -32.74
CA TYR A 768 -18.85 -14.13 -31.64
C TYR A 768 -17.75 -15.12 -31.22
N ILE A 769 -18.13 -16.37 -30.93
CA ILE A 769 -17.19 -17.42 -30.54
C ILE A 769 -16.17 -17.66 -31.66
N LYS A 770 -16.62 -17.82 -32.93
CA LYS A 770 -15.72 -17.96 -34.08
C LYS A 770 -14.72 -16.81 -34.19
N SER A 771 -15.15 -15.56 -33.94
CA SER A 771 -14.27 -14.38 -33.93
C SER A 771 -13.20 -14.47 -32.84
N ILE A 772 -13.57 -14.81 -31.59
CA ILE A 772 -12.61 -14.90 -30.49
C ILE A 772 -11.58 -16.01 -30.72
N HIS A 773 -12.01 -17.12 -31.32
CA HIS A 773 -11.16 -18.26 -31.64
C HIS A 773 -10.29 -18.07 -32.89
N ASP A 774 -10.62 -17.15 -33.79
CA ASP A 774 -9.84 -16.88 -35.01
C ASP A 774 -8.50 -16.21 -34.67
N PRO A 775 -7.36 -16.88 -34.90
CA PRO A 775 -6.04 -16.30 -34.64
C PRO A 775 -5.76 -15.00 -35.40
N ASN A 776 -6.41 -14.79 -36.56
CA ASN A 776 -6.20 -13.60 -37.38
C ASN A 776 -6.88 -12.35 -36.81
N GLN A 777 -7.82 -12.53 -35.87
CA GLN A 777 -8.45 -11.43 -35.14
C GLN A 777 -7.60 -10.93 -33.96
N TRP A 778 -6.46 -11.58 -33.68
CA TRP A 778 -5.54 -11.19 -32.60
C TRP A 778 -4.31 -10.50 -33.19
N ILE A 779 -4.21 -9.20 -32.94
CA ILE A 779 -3.25 -8.30 -33.60
C ILE A 779 -2.31 -7.73 -32.55
N ALA A 780 -1.01 -7.72 -32.83
CA ALA A 780 -0.05 -6.97 -32.02
C ALA A 780 -0.15 -5.48 -32.36
N PRO A 781 -0.57 -4.60 -31.43
CA PRO A 781 -0.66 -3.17 -31.71
C PRO A 781 0.71 -2.58 -32.02
N GLN A 782 0.77 -1.64 -32.96
CA GLN A 782 2.01 -0.95 -33.30
C GLN A 782 2.29 0.14 -32.26
N PRO A 783 3.49 0.18 -31.64
CA PRO A 783 3.88 1.24 -30.73
C PRO A 783 4.03 2.57 -31.48
N PRO A 784 4.07 3.72 -30.76
CA PRO A 784 4.42 5.00 -31.36
C PRO A 784 5.72 4.90 -32.17
N LEU A 785 5.74 5.52 -33.35
CA LEU A 785 6.94 5.56 -34.18
C LEU A 785 7.94 6.56 -33.60
N GLN A 786 9.23 6.19 -33.70
CA GLN A 786 10.36 7.04 -33.37
C GLN A 786 10.23 8.40 -34.07
N GLN A 787 10.29 9.48 -33.30
CA GLN A 787 10.30 10.83 -33.84
C GLN A 787 11.71 11.28 -34.20
N SER A 788 11.83 12.07 -35.26
CA SER A 788 13.07 12.75 -35.64
C SER A 788 13.30 14.07 -34.91
N SER A 789 12.31 14.55 -34.13
CA SER A 789 12.39 15.83 -33.45
C SER A 789 13.45 15.84 -32.36
N VAL A 790 14.21 16.92 -32.30
CA VAL A 790 15.17 17.18 -31.20
C VAL A 790 14.54 18.20 -30.27
N ILE A 791 14.50 17.88 -28.97
CA ILE A 791 14.01 18.78 -27.93
C ILE A 791 15.17 19.13 -27.02
N CYS A 792 15.37 20.41 -26.77
CA CYS A 792 16.44 20.89 -25.88
C CYS A 792 15.85 21.84 -24.84
N MET A 793 15.97 21.49 -23.57
CA MET A 793 15.65 22.39 -22.46
C MET A 793 16.65 23.58 -22.47
N LYS A 794 16.13 24.80 -22.47
CA LYS A 794 16.92 26.04 -22.55
C LYS A 794 17.08 26.73 -21.21
N SER A 795 16.00 26.81 -20.44
CA SER A 795 16.06 27.45 -19.13
C SER A 795 14.98 26.93 -18.20
N ILE A 796 15.32 26.95 -16.93
CA ILE A 796 14.40 26.79 -15.81
C ILE A 796 14.25 28.18 -15.20
N ASN A 797 13.04 28.74 -15.26
CA ASN A 797 12.79 30.10 -14.81
C ASN A 797 11.93 30.08 -13.54
N LEU A 798 12.34 30.87 -12.54
CA LEU A 798 11.59 31.10 -11.33
C LEU A 798 11.15 32.56 -11.24
N GLU A 799 9.85 32.77 -11.08
CA GLU A 799 9.24 34.08 -10.85
C GLU A 799 8.67 34.14 -9.42
N PRO A 800 8.99 35.17 -8.61
CA PRO A 800 8.48 35.28 -7.25
C PRO A 800 6.97 35.61 -7.26
N LEU A 801 6.17 34.88 -6.48
CA LEU A 801 4.71 35.04 -6.46
C LEU A 801 4.23 36.26 -5.66
N HIS A 802 5.00 36.70 -4.65
CA HIS A 802 4.68 37.85 -3.80
C HIS A 802 5.83 38.86 -3.81
N PRO A 803 5.99 39.65 -4.89
CA PRO A 803 7.12 40.56 -5.05
C PRO A 803 7.08 41.77 -4.09
N GLU A 804 5.92 42.10 -3.50
CA GLU A 804 5.75 43.25 -2.60
C GLU A 804 6.40 43.04 -1.21
N ASP A 805 6.48 41.80 -0.74
CA ASP A 805 7.12 41.43 0.54
C ASP A 805 8.66 41.58 0.51
N MET A 806 9.24 41.75 -0.68
CA MET A 806 10.67 42.04 -0.83
C MET A 806 11.03 43.49 -0.43
N GLY A 807 10.03 44.36 -0.21
CA GLY A 807 10.23 45.80 0.02
C GLY A 807 9.94 46.33 1.43
N GLN A 808 9.30 45.56 2.33
CA GLN A 808 8.82 46.08 3.63
C GLN A 808 9.32 45.32 4.88
N GLY A 809 10.13 44.26 4.73
CA GLY A 809 10.76 43.60 5.88
C GLY A 809 11.92 44.44 6.43
N ILE A 810 11.87 44.80 7.71
CA ILE A 810 13.02 45.29 8.47
C ILE A 810 14.19 44.32 8.20
N VAL A 811 15.29 44.86 7.71
CA VAL A 811 16.55 44.13 7.52
C VAL A 811 17.10 43.78 8.90
N GLU A 812 16.59 42.72 9.52
CA GLU A 812 17.33 41.99 10.54
C GLU A 812 18.47 41.24 9.84
N HIS A 813 19.63 41.18 10.50
CA HIS A 813 20.98 40.90 9.97
C HIS A 813 21.22 39.53 9.27
N THR A 814 20.19 38.86 8.75
CA THR A 814 20.31 37.56 8.04
C THR A 814 19.79 37.55 6.60
N GLY A 815 19.25 38.65 6.05
CA GLY A 815 19.10 38.81 4.59
C GLY A 815 18.14 37.88 3.84
N TYR A 816 17.22 37.17 4.51
CA TYR A 816 16.23 36.29 3.86
C TYR A 816 14.78 36.67 4.20
N CYS A 817 13.93 36.80 3.17
CA CYS A 817 12.48 36.94 3.33
C CYS A 817 11.90 35.56 3.71
N LYS A 818 11.40 35.42 4.95
CA LYS A 818 10.71 34.22 5.42
C LYS A 818 9.49 33.97 4.52
N ASN A 819 9.42 32.82 3.85
CA ASN A 819 8.29 32.33 3.04
C ASN A 819 8.17 32.81 1.58
N LEU A 820 9.25 33.22 0.92
CA LEU A 820 9.18 33.53 -0.51
C LEU A 820 8.95 32.27 -1.36
N GLU A 821 7.80 32.18 -2.01
CA GLU A 821 7.45 31.13 -2.97
C GLU A 821 7.65 31.58 -4.42
N TYR A 822 8.02 30.62 -5.27
CA TYR A 822 8.24 30.83 -6.70
C TYR A 822 7.25 30.05 -7.55
N GLN A 823 6.85 30.66 -8.66
CA GLN A 823 6.27 29.95 -9.79
C GLN A 823 7.40 29.49 -10.72
N ALA A 824 7.45 28.19 -10.99
CA ALA A 824 8.45 27.60 -11.88
C ALA A 824 7.90 27.42 -13.30
N SER A 825 8.73 27.69 -14.29
CA SER A 825 8.47 27.38 -15.69
C SER A 825 9.72 26.83 -16.37
N ILE A 826 9.54 25.94 -17.34
CA ILE A 826 10.64 25.37 -18.13
C ILE A 826 10.41 25.70 -19.60
N THR A 827 11.45 26.24 -20.24
CA THR A 827 11.46 26.58 -21.66
C THR A 827 12.26 25.56 -22.45
N PHE A 828 11.67 25.08 -23.54
CA PHE A 828 12.22 24.10 -24.47
C PHE A 828 12.32 24.71 -25.86
N GLU A 829 13.41 24.41 -26.55
CA GLU A 829 13.56 24.61 -27.98
C GLU A 829 13.18 23.33 -28.72
N THR A 830 12.34 23.51 -29.74
CA THR A 830 11.94 22.49 -30.70
C THR A 830 12.30 22.98 -32.11
N ASP A 831 12.37 22.08 -33.08
CA ASP A 831 12.68 22.41 -34.48
C ASP A 831 11.81 23.55 -35.05
N ASP A 832 10.57 23.70 -34.57
CA ASP A 832 9.59 24.64 -35.09
C ASP A 832 9.33 25.87 -34.19
N SER A 833 9.68 25.83 -32.90
CA SER A 833 9.30 26.87 -31.92
C SER A 833 9.96 26.76 -30.54
N LEU A 834 9.86 27.83 -29.73
CA LEU A 834 10.10 27.79 -28.29
C LEU A 834 8.79 27.49 -27.53
N LEU A 835 8.82 26.46 -26.69
CA LEU A 835 7.70 26.04 -25.86
C LEU A 835 8.03 26.25 -24.38
N THR A 836 7.21 27.01 -23.67
CA THR A 836 7.30 27.16 -22.21
C THR A 836 6.10 26.51 -21.56
N TYR A 837 6.35 25.72 -20.50
CA TYR A 837 5.35 25.10 -19.65
C TYR A 837 5.53 25.57 -18.20
N THR A 838 4.43 25.94 -17.56
CA THR A 838 4.43 26.37 -16.15
C THR A 838 4.09 25.18 -15.25
N LEU A 839 4.88 24.97 -14.21
CA LEU A 839 4.75 23.83 -13.29
C LEU A 839 3.72 24.12 -12.21
N LEU A 840 2.44 24.06 -12.57
CA LEU A 840 1.32 24.45 -11.70
C LEU A 840 0.95 23.39 -10.65
N THR A 841 1.18 22.12 -10.97
CA THR A 841 0.77 20.98 -10.15
C THR A 841 1.93 20.01 -9.96
N ASN A 842 1.82 19.13 -8.96
CA ASN A 842 2.80 18.12 -8.61
C ASN A 842 2.30 16.70 -8.99
N PRO A 843 2.36 16.31 -10.27
CA PRO A 843 1.90 15.00 -10.73
C PRO A 843 2.83 13.88 -10.28
N ILE A 844 2.29 12.67 -10.17
CA ILE A 844 3.06 11.45 -9.89
C ILE A 844 3.38 10.74 -11.21
N PHE A 845 4.66 10.38 -11.38
CA PHE A 845 5.14 9.61 -12.53
C PHE A 845 5.47 8.19 -12.11
N ILE A 846 4.87 7.20 -12.77
CA ILE A 846 4.96 5.79 -12.40
C ILE A 846 5.76 5.01 -13.46
N SER A 847 6.84 4.38 -13.04
CA SER A 847 7.60 3.45 -13.88
C SER A 847 7.07 2.02 -13.71
N LEU A 848 6.86 1.30 -14.81
CA LEU A 848 6.27 -0.05 -14.79
C LEU A 848 7.32 -1.16 -14.89
N PRO A 849 7.08 -2.33 -14.26
CA PRO A 849 7.91 -3.51 -14.47
C PRO A 849 7.72 -4.10 -15.87
N ALA A 850 8.73 -4.84 -16.33
CA ALA A 850 8.70 -5.51 -17.63
C ALA A 850 7.68 -6.66 -17.70
N CYS A 851 7.28 -7.04 -18.92
CA CYS A 851 6.50 -8.26 -19.14
C CYS A 851 7.35 -9.52 -18.83
N LYS A 852 6.75 -10.58 -18.26
CA LYS A 852 7.42 -11.88 -18.12
C LYS A 852 7.27 -12.67 -19.42
N LEU A 853 8.41 -12.95 -20.06
CA LEU A 853 8.64 -13.86 -21.20
C LEU A 853 7.39 -14.17 -22.05
N VAL A 854 7.29 -13.50 -23.19
CA VAL A 854 6.50 -13.97 -24.33
C VAL A 854 7.34 -15.05 -25.03
N PRO A 855 6.83 -16.24 -25.34
CA PRO A 855 7.48 -17.08 -26.34
C PRO A 855 7.61 -16.24 -27.61
N HIS A 856 8.83 -16.04 -28.12
CA HIS A 856 9.16 -15.31 -29.36
C HIS A 856 9.52 -13.81 -29.28
N GLY A 857 9.56 -13.17 -28.11
CA GLY A 857 10.00 -11.77 -28.03
C GLY A 857 9.05 -10.75 -28.71
N GLU A 858 7.82 -11.18 -29.03
CA GLU A 858 6.79 -10.37 -29.67
C GLU A 858 5.92 -9.63 -28.63
N GLN A 859 5.19 -8.59 -29.06
CA GLN A 859 4.26 -7.85 -28.20
C GLN A 859 3.00 -8.67 -27.89
N HIS A 860 2.37 -8.42 -26.74
CA HIS A 860 1.07 -9.03 -26.42
C HIS A 860 0.00 -8.57 -27.41
N GLN A 861 -0.68 -9.54 -28.01
CA GLN A 861 -1.75 -9.30 -28.98
C GLN A 861 -3.04 -8.84 -28.27
N VAL A 862 -3.83 -8.06 -29.00
CA VAL A 862 -5.18 -7.66 -28.60
C VAL A 862 -6.17 -8.14 -29.66
N HIS A 863 -7.38 -8.48 -29.24
CA HIS A 863 -8.43 -8.82 -30.18
C HIS A 863 -8.84 -7.57 -30.99
N PHE A 864 -9.26 -7.75 -32.25
CA PHE A 864 -9.65 -6.68 -33.17
C PHE A 864 -10.65 -5.67 -32.55
N ARG A 865 -11.58 -6.17 -31.71
CA ARG A 865 -12.55 -5.36 -30.95
C ARG A 865 -11.89 -4.31 -30.04
N GLU A 866 -10.73 -4.61 -29.48
CA GLU A 866 -9.99 -3.68 -28.61
C GLU A 866 -9.01 -2.79 -29.36
N LEU A 867 -8.73 -3.07 -30.65
CA LEU A 867 -7.68 -2.41 -31.41
C LEU A 867 -7.87 -0.89 -31.49
N HIS A 868 -9.12 -0.43 -31.51
CA HIS A 868 -9.46 1.01 -31.54
C HIS A 868 -8.82 1.79 -30.38
N ARG A 869 -8.62 1.17 -29.21
CA ARG A 869 -8.01 1.80 -28.03
C ARG A 869 -6.52 2.08 -28.22
N PHE A 870 -5.88 1.34 -29.12
CA PHE A 870 -4.46 1.46 -29.48
C PHE A 870 -4.26 2.24 -30.78
N SER A 871 -5.34 2.81 -31.34
CA SER A 871 -5.30 3.56 -32.58
C SER A 871 -4.38 4.79 -32.48
N ARG A 872 -3.76 5.15 -33.61
CA ARG A 872 -2.88 6.33 -33.75
C ARG A 872 -3.56 7.64 -33.36
N GLN A 873 -4.90 7.70 -33.40
CA GLN A 873 -5.66 8.89 -32.99
C GLN A 873 -5.44 9.26 -31.51
N HIS A 874 -5.01 8.31 -30.68
CA HIS A 874 -4.69 8.54 -29.26
C HIS A 874 -3.20 8.81 -29.02
N VAL A 875 -2.38 8.92 -30.08
CA VAL A 875 -0.94 9.17 -30.00
C VAL A 875 -0.65 10.64 -30.30
N TYR A 876 -0.03 11.32 -29.34
CA TYR A 876 0.23 12.75 -29.34
C TYR A 876 1.72 13.03 -29.33
N ASN A 877 2.20 13.74 -30.35
CA ASN A 877 3.61 14.12 -30.45
C ASN A 877 3.93 15.25 -29.47
N VAL A 878 5.06 15.12 -28.75
CA VAL A 878 5.55 16.10 -27.77
C VAL A 878 5.60 17.54 -28.30
N THR A 879 6.00 17.74 -29.56
CA THR A 879 6.13 19.07 -30.19
C THR A 879 4.79 19.81 -30.37
N ARG A 880 3.66 19.10 -30.34
CA ARG A 880 2.32 19.68 -30.52
C ARG A 880 1.52 19.74 -29.21
N LEU A 881 2.14 19.39 -28.08
CA LEU A 881 1.44 19.22 -26.81
C LEU A 881 0.72 20.49 -26.32
N LYS A 882 1.31 21.67 -26.59
CA LYS A 882 0.77 22.97 -26.17
C LYS A 882 -0.62 23.25 -26.77
N GLY A 883 -0.90 22.73 -27.96
CA GLY A 883 -2.19 22.89 -28.64
C GLY A 883 -3.33 22.06 -28.05
N TYR A 884 -3.04 21.07 -27.19
CA TYR A 884 -4.06 20.24 -26.56
C TYR A 884 -4.50 20.85 -25.24
N THR A 885 -5.65 21.52 -25.26
CA THR A 885 -6.23 22.24 -24.12
C THR A 885 -7.52 21.65 -23.59
N SER A 886 -8.01 20.53 -24.15
CA SER A 886 -9.27 19.93 -23.75
C SER A 886 -9.24 19.46 -22.29
N THR A 887 -10.26 19.86 -21.52
CA THR A 887 -10.59 19.28 -20.23
C THR A 887 -11.07 17.85 -20.45
N PHE A 888 -10.28 16.88 -19.98
CA PHE A 888 -10.57 15.45 -20.15
C PHE A 888 -11.94 15.09 -19.57
N SER A 889 -12.84 14.61 -20.42
CA SER A 889 -14.17 14.10 -20.07
C SER A 889 -14.09 12.75 -19.36
N GLU A 890 -15.22 12.27 -18.80
CA GLU A 890 -15.33 10.90 -18.30
C GLU A 890 -15.18 9.84 -19.41
N ASP A 891 -15.45 10.19 -20.68
CA ASP A 891 -15.27 9.29 -21.83
C ASP A 891 -13.80 9.15 -22.23
N ASP A 892 -12.97 10.18 -22.00
CA ASP A 892 -11.51 10.09 -22.18
C ASP A 892 -10.84 9.17 -21.14
N ALA A 893 -11.58 8.65 -20.16
CA ALA A 893 -11.13 7.58 -19.28
C ALA A 893 -11.05 6.20 -19.97
N LYS A 894 -11.75 6.03 -21.10
CA LYS A 894 -11.76 4.78 -21.87
C LYS A 894 -10.53 4.65 -22.76
N ASN A 895 -10.00 5.76 -23.27
CA ASN A 895 -8.88 5.85 -24.20
C ASN A 895 -7.70 6.59 -23.58
N VAL A 896 -6.59 5.89 -23.37
CA VAL A 896 -5.36 6.46 -22.80
C VAL A 896 -4.72 7.43 -23.78
N MET A 897 -4.38 8.63 -23.31
CA MET A 897 -3.55 9.57 -24.07
C MET A 897 -2.10 9.05 -24.08
N VAL A 898 -1.59 8.69 -25.25
CA VAL A 898 -0.21 8.25 -25.43
C VAL A 898 0.63 9.42 -25.90
N ILE A 899 1.46 9.97 -25.03
CA ILE A 899 2.44 10.99 -25.39
C ILE A 899 3.65 10.28 -26.00
N ASN A 900 3.85 10.49 -27.29
CA ASN A 900 5.04 10.04 -28.02
C ASN A 900 6.21 10.97 -27.65
N ALA A 901 7.08 10.50 -26.77
CA ALA A 901 8.29 11.18 -26.30
C ALA A 901 9.56 10.42 -26.77
N THR A 902 9.48 9.80 -27.94
CA THR A 902 10.58 9.03 -28.54
C THR A 902 11.64 9.91 -29.18
N GLY A 903 11.37 11.21 -29.39
CA GLY A 903 12.34 12.16 -29.90
C GLY A 903 13.63 12.22 -29.06
N THR A 904 14.69 12.76 -29.65
CA THR A 904 15.99 12.87 -28.98
C THR A 904 16.05 14.11 -28.08
N GLY A 905 16.95 14.11 -27.09
CA GLY A 905 17.10 15.19 -26.11
C GLY A 905 16.07 15.11 -24.98
N ASP A 906 15.48 16.24 -24.61
CA ASP A 906 14.64 16.43 -23.41
C ASP A 906 13.14 16.14 -23.64
N ALA A 907 12.82 15.23 -24.56
CA ALA A 907 11.44 14.92 -24.94
C ALA A 907 10.59 14.41 -23.76
N GLU A 908 11.17 13.56 -22.91
CA GLU A 908 10.52 13.08 -21.70
C GLU A 908 10.25 14.23 -20.71
N MET A 909 11.23 15.12 -20.52
CA MET A 909 11.11 16.27 -19.62
C MET A 909 10.00 17.21 -20.05
N LEU A 910 9.88 17.46 -21.36
CA LEU A 910 8.78 18.26 -21.92
C LEU A 910 7.42 17.61 -21.62
N ALA A 911 7.29 16.29 -21.82
CA ALA A 911 6.07 15.56 -21.50
C ALA A 911 5.72 15.64 -19.99
N ARG A 912 6.72 15.50 -19.10
CA ARG A 912 6.54 15.66 -17.66
C ARG A 912 6.14 17.10 -17.28
N ALA A 913 6.74 18.11 -17.90
CA ALA A 913 6.40 19.52 -17.67
C ALA A 913 4.98 19.84 -18.13
N TRP A 914 4.54 19.30 -19.27
CA TRP A 914 3.15 19.39 -19.72
C TRP A 914 2.19 18.73 -18.72
N CYS A 915 2.51 17.54 -18.22
CA CYS A 915 1.73 16.87 -17.16
C CYS A 915 1.60 17.73 -15.90
N ALA A 916 2.68 18.41 -15.50
CA ALA A 916 2.70 19.32 -14.35
C ALA A 916 1.88 20.61 -14.58
N GLU A 917 1.83 21.12 -15.80
CA GLU A 917 0.93 22.23 -16.14
C GLU A 917 -0.55 21.79 -16.11
N ARG A 918 -0.83 20.54 -16.50
CA ARG A 918 -2.20 20.04 -16.70
C ARG A 918 -2.78 19.22 -15.55
N GLY A 919 -2.05 19.00 -14.46
CA GLY A 919 -2.54 18.20 -13.34
C GLY A 919 -2.70 16.72 -13.68
N LYS A 920 -1.73 16.12 -14.39
CA LYS A 920 -1.84 14.75 -14.89
C LYS A 920 -0.74 13.85 -14.36
N ASN A 921 -1.12 12.91 -13.48
CA ASN A 921 -0.30 11.73 -13.20
C ASN A 921 -0.12 10.93 -14.49
N ALA A 922 1.04 10.31 -14.68
CA ALA A 922 1.32 9.56 -15.89
C ALA A 922 2.14 8.29 -15.64
N VAL A 923 1.86 7.27 -16.44
CA VAL A 923 2.72 6.10 -16.56
C VAL A 923 3.85 6.45 -17.52
N ILE A 924 5.08 6.08 -17.19
CA ILE A 924 6.24 6.26 -18.07
C ILE A 924 6.76 4.89 -18.50
N ARG A 925 6.85 4.68 -19.82
CA ARG A 925 7.46 3.49 -20.42
C ARG A 925 8.80 3.85 -21.03
N ARG A 926 9.86 3.26 -20.47
CA ARG A 926 11.25 3.33 -20.95
C ARG A 926 11.68 2.05 -21.66
N PRO A 927 12.81 2.06 -22.39
CA PRO A 927 13.47 0.84 -22.85
C PRO A 927 13.67 -0.17 -21.70
N GLY A 928 13.42 -1.45 -21.97
CA GLY A 928 13.41 -2.50 -20.94
C GLY A 928 12.11 -2.62 -20.11
N GLY A 929 11.17 -1.68 -20.26
CA GLY A 929 9.84 -1.74 -19.66
C GLY A 929 8.86 -2.67 -20.40
N PRO A 930 7.56 -2.66 -20.02
CA PRO A 930 6.55 -3.54 -20.62
C PRO A 930 6.28 -3.24 -22.10
N CYS A 931 5.58 -4.15 -22.78
CA CYS A 931 5.14 -3.96 -24.17
C CYS A 931 4.06 -2.86 -24.27
N TYR A 932 3.81 -2.35 -25.49
CA TYR A 932 2.85 -1.26 -25.72
C TYR A 932 1.45 -1.60 -25.20
N THR A 933 0.99 -2.82 -25.48
CA THR A 933 -0.27 -3.35 -24.95
C THR A 933 -0.35 -3.23 -23.43
N CYS A 934 0.65 -3.75 -22.72
CA CYS A 934 0.67 -3.74 -21.26
C CYS A 934 0.77 -2.31 -20.67
N ALA A 935 1.54 -1.42 -21.30
CA ALA A 935 1.69 -0.04 -20.86
C ALA A 935 0.38 0.76 -20.97
N VAL A 936 -0.33 0.64 -22.10
CA VAL A 936 -1.65 1.26 -22.31
C VAL A 936 -2.67 0.69 -21.33
N ARG A 937 -2.68 -0.64 -21.12
CA ARG A 937 -3.57 -1.28 -20.16
C ARG A 937 -3.33 -0.79 -18.73
N ALA A 938 -2.07 -0.66 -18.32
CA ALA A 938 -1.69 -0.17 -17.00
C ALA A 938 -2.15 1.28 -16.76
N ALA A 939 -2.01 2.17 -17.75
CA ALA A 939 -2.48 3.56 -17.65
C ALA A 939 -4.01 3.71 -17.68
N SER A 940 -4.74 2.68 -18.13
CA SER A 940 -6.20 2.73 -18.28
C SER A 940 -6.95 2.70 -16.94
N LYS A 941 -8.23 3.11 -16.96
CA LYS A 941 -9.16 3.02 -15.81
C LYS A 941 -9.25 1.61 -15.19
N GLY A 942 -9.02 0.56 -15.98
CA GLY A 942 -9.03 -0.83 -15.52
C GLY A 942 -7.79 -1.23 -14.70
N ALA A 943 -6.83 -0.33 -14.50
CA ALA A 943 -5.61 -0.58 -13.73
C ALA A 943 -5.27 0.62 -12.85
N LEU A 944 -4.26 1.44 -13.21
CA LEU A 944 -3.81 2.58 -12.41
C LEU A 944 -4.68 3.83 -12.63
N GLY A 945 -5.37 3.94 -13.76
CA GLY A 945 -6.30 5.04 -14.02
C GLY A 945 -5.66 6.41 -14.21
N THR A 946 -4.36 6.49 -14.51
CA THR A 946 -3.67 7.77 -14.80
C THR A 946 -4.25 8.45 -16.03
N GLY A 947 -4.69 7.67 -17.03
CA GLY A 947 -5.21 8.16 -18.31
C GLY A 947 -4.14 8.71 -19.27
N VAL A 948 -2.89 8.81 -18.83
CA VAL A 948 -1.74 9.28 -19.61
C VAL A 948 -0.61 8.27 -19.57
N LEU A 949 -0.05 7.96 -20.74
CA LEU A 949 1.14 7.15 -20.96
C LEU A 949 2.20 7.99 -21.69
N ILE A 950 3.36 8.20 -21.07
CA ILE A 950 4.54 8.78 -21.72
C ILE A 950 5.41 7.64 -22.27
N TRP A 951 5.65 7.65 -23.57
CA TRP A 951 6.38 6.61 -24.30
C TRP A 951 7.75 7.12 -24.77
N VAL A 952 8.85 6.62 -24.18
CA VAL A 952 10.22 7.18 -24.28
C VAL A 952 11.16 6.30 -25.13
N SER A 953 10.65 5.58 -26.13
CA SER A 953 11.44 4.55 -26.85
C SER A 953 11.08 4.26 -28.28
#